data_AF-A0A6A3B7C3-F1
#
_entry.id   AF-A0A6A3B7C3-F1
#
_cell.length_a   1.000
_cell.length_b   1.000
_cell.length_c   1.000
_cell.angle_alpha   90.00
_cell.angle_beta   90.00
_cell.angle_gamma   90.00
#
_symmetry.space_group_name_H-M   'P 1'
#
loop_
_entity.id
_entity.type
_entity.pdbx_description
1 polymer ?
#
loop_
_entity_poly.entity_id
_entity_poly.type
_entity_poly.pdbx_seq_one_letter_code
_entity_poly.pdbx_strand_id
1 'polypeptide(L)'
;MGDTGDTLLDIKNENVDLERIPVEEVFQQLKCTKKGLTTDEGLKRLQIFGPNKLEEKSESKFLKFLGFMWNPLSWVMEIAAIMAIALANGGGKLPDWQDFVGITALLFINSTISFIEENNAGNAAAALMAGLAPKTKVLRDGKWGEQEAAILVPGDIISIKLGDIIPTDARLLEGDSLKVDQSALTGESLPVNKSPGDGVFSGSTVKQGEIEAVVIATGVHTFFGKAADLVDSTNNVGHFQKVLTAIGNFCICSIAAGMFIEIIVMYLIQHRRYRDGIDNLLVLLIRGIPIAMPTVFSVTMAIGSHRLSQQGAITKRMTDIEEMAGMDVLCSDKTGTLTLNKLTVDKSIVEVFAKDVDKEMLLLLAARAFRVENQDAIDACIVGMLVDKRTTMTYIDSNGSWHRVSKDAKKKAHDIIDKFADRGLRSLGVARQTVPEKTKDSPGSPWEFVGLLPLFDPPRHDSAETIRRALHLGVNVKMITGDQLAIGKETGRRLGMGTNMYPSSTLLGQNKDERVDTIDVDELIEKADGFAGVFPEHKYEIVKRLEERKHICGMTGDGVNDAPALKKASIGIAVDDATNAARSASDIVLTEPGLSVIFDFSPFMVLIIAILNDGTIMTISKDRVKPSPMPDSWKLKEIFATGVVLGTYLACTTVVFFWLANESDFFSGRKNLFTFSLIPYYERKNKY
;
A
#
# COMPACT_ATOMS: atom_id res chain seq x y z
N MET A 1 40.23 20.70 -22.68
CA MET A 1 39.88 19.64 -21.69
C MET A 1 39.92 20.22 -20.26
N GLY A 2 39.22 21.34 -20.01
CA GLY A 2 39.33 22.03 -18.70
C GLY A 2 38.15 22.95 -18.34
N ASP A 3 36.96 22.70 -18.88
CA ASP A 3 35.80 23.60 -18.72
C ASP A 3 34.47 22.83 -18.50
N THR A 4 34.57 21.54 -18.13
CA THR A 4 33.43 20.63 -17.98
C THR A 4 32.90 20.54 -16.56
N GLY A 5 33.71 20.88 -15.55
CA GLY A 5 33.35 20.78 -14.14
C GLY A 5 32.56 21.99 -13.62
N ASP A 6 32.98 23.20 -14.00
CA ASP A 6 32.48 24.44 -13.37
C ASP A 6 30.99 24.70 -13.68
N THR A 7 30.55 24.45 -14.91
CA THR A 7 29.13 24.68 -15.32
C THR A 7 28.13 23.73 -14.65
N LEU A 8 28.51 22.47 -14.39
CA LEU A 8 27.63 21.51 -13.72
C LEU A 8 27.58 21.76 -12.21
N LEU A 9 28.67 22.27 -11.62
CA LEU A 9 28.69 22.70 -10.22
C LEU A 9 27.88 23.98 -10.00
N ASP A 10 27.87 24.90 -10.96
CA ASP A 10 27.01 26.10 -10.91
C ASP A 10 25.51 25.74 -10.98
N ILE A 11 25.15 24.73 -11.78
CA ILE A 11 23.78 24.19 -11.82
C ILE A 11 23.42 23.52 -10.49
N LYS A 12 24.37 22.77 -9.88
CA LYS A 12 24.18 22.19 -8.56
C LYS A 12 23.97 23.26 -7.48
N ASN A 13 24.65 24.40 -7.60
CA ASN A 13 24.51 25.55 -6.70
C ASN A 13 23.30 26.44 -7.02
N GLU A 14 22.43 26.04 -7.97
CA GLU A 14 21.21 26.76 -8.37
C GLU A 14 21.44 28.20 -8.87
N ASN A 15 22.64 28.52 -9.36
CA ASN A 15 22.96 29.86 -9.87
C ASN A 15 22.29 30.16 -11.24
N VAL A 16 21.63 29.16 -11.84
CA VAL A 16 21.04 29.24 -13.18
C VAL A 16 19.60 28.72 -13.16
N ASP A 17 18.64 29.59 -13.51
CA ASP A 17 17.21 29.24 -13.57
C ASP A 17 16.87 28.58 -14.92
N LEU A 18 16.96 27.25 -14.96
CA LEU A 18 16.63 26.43 -16.13
C LEU A 18 15.11 26.35 -16.42
N GLU A 19 14.25 26.87 -15.54
CA GLU A 19 12.79 26.78 -15.71
C GLU A 19 12.23 27.84 -16.66
N ARG A 20 12.92 28.97 -16.83
CA ARG A 20 12.41 30.12 -17.61
C ARG A 20 13.08 30.29 -18.96
N ILE A 21 14.13 29.51 -19.20
CA ILE A 21 15.00 29.61 -20.37
C ILE A 21 14.40 28.79 -21.55
N PRO A 22 14.65 29.16 -22.83
CA PRO A 22 14.27 28.36 -23.99
C PRO A 22 14.90 26.97 -23.98
N VAL A 23 14.20 25.98 -24.55
CA VAL A 23 14.63 24.57 -24.54
C VAL A 23 16.01 24.37 -25.18
N GLU A 24 16.33 25.11 -26.24
CA GLU A 24 17.62 25.06 -26.92
C GLU A 24 18.78 25.49 -26.00
N GLU A 25 18.57 26.51 -25.18
CA GLU A 25 19.55 26.98 -24.20
C GLU A 25 19.68 26.01 -23.03
N VAL A 26 18.59 25.34 -22.63
CA VAL A 26 18.61 24.25 -21.64
C VAL A 26 19.53 23.11 -22.10
N PHE A 27 19.45 22.71 -23.37
CA PHE A 27 20.37 21.69 -23.92
C PHE A 27 21.83 22.13 -23.90
N GLN A 28 22.12 23.41 -24.17
CA GLN A 28 23.47 23.96 -24.15
C GLN A 28 24.05 24.00 -22.72
N GLN A 29 23.26 24.45 -21.75
CA GLN A 29 23.68 24.56 -20.35
C GLN A 29 23.83 23.19 -19.69
N LEU A 30 22.89 22.26 -19.92
CA LEU A 30 22.98 20.87 -19.44
C LEU A 30 23.96 20.01 -20.25
N LYS A 31 24.54 20.55 -21.33
CA LYS A 31 25.46 19.88 -22.27
C LYS A 31 24.92 18.52 -22.74
N CYS A 32 23.62 18.41 -22.97
CA CYS A 32 22.96 17.19 -23.43
C CYS A 32 22.52 17.30 -24.89
N THR A 33 22.22 16.17 -25.52
CA THR A 33 21.76 16.12 -26.92
C THR A 33 20.36 15.51 -26.98
N LYS A 34 19.61 15.78 -28.06
CA LYS A 34 18.29 15.16 -28.31
C LYS A 34 18.33 13.62 -28.39
N LYS A 35 19.51 12.99 -28.48
CA LYS A 35 19.68 11.52 -28.45
C LYS A 35 19.84 10.93 -27.05
N GLY A 36 19.71 11.75 -26.01
CA GLY A 36 19.91 11.35 -24.62
C GLY A 36 21.39 11.38 -24.20
N LEU A 37 21.64 10.96 -22.97
CA LEU A 37 22.98 10.84 -22.39
C LEU A 37 23.59 9.46 -22.66
N THR A 38 24.91 9.35 -22.51
CA THR A 38 25.57 8.05 -22.46
C THR A 38 25.51 7.46 -21.05
N THR A 39 25.54 6.13 -20.93
CA THR A 39 25.47 5.46 -19.61
C THR A 39 26.61 5.89 -18.68
N ASP A 40 27.83 6.06 -19.20
CA ASP A 40 28.99 6.53 -18.43
C ASP A 40 28.83 7.96 -17.92
N GLU A 41 28.22 8.83 -18.72
CA GLU A 41 27.97 10.22 -18.33
C GLU A 41 26.88 10.30 -17.27
N GLY A 42 25.84 9.47 -17.37
CA GLY A 42 24.81 9.33 -16.34
C GLY A 42 25.42 8.96 -14.99
N LEU A 43 26.32 7.97 -14.94
CA LEU A 43 27.00 7.57 -13.71
C LEU A 43 27.89 8.67 -13.12
N LYS A 44 28.60 9.43 -13.97
CA LYS A 44 29.41 10.58 -13.51
C LYS A 44 28.55 11.67 -12.90
N ARG A 45 27.42 12.01 -13.53
CA ARG A 45 26.48 13.01 -13.00
C ARG A 45 25.83 12.54 -11.70
N LEU A 46 25.53 11.24 -11.58
CA LEU A 46 24.98 10.66 -10.36
C LEU A 46 25.94 10.82 -9.16
N GLN A 47 27.25 10.73 -9.39
CA GLN A 47 28.25 11.00 -8.34
C GLN A 47 28.32 12.49 -7.93
N ILE A 48 27.98 13.41 -8.83
CA ILE A 48 28.04 14.86 -8.59
C ILE A 48 26.76 15.36 -7.91
N PHE A 49 25.60 15.02 -8.47
CA PHE A 49 24.28 15.48 -8.02
C PHE A 49 23.68 14.60 -6.93
N GLY A 50 24.16 13.37 -6.78
CA GLY A 50 23.54 12.37 -5.91
C GLY A 50 22.31 11.72 -6.56
N PRO A 51 21.72 10.71 -5.89
CA PRO A 51 20.52 10.04 -6.37
C PRO A 51 19.30 10.97 -6.32
N ASN A 52 18.35 10.76 -7.25
CA ASN A 52 17.03 11.41 -7.25
C ASN A 52 16.13 10.80 -6.16
N LYS A 53 16.50 11.03 -4.90
CA LYS A 53 15.75 10.65 -3.71
C LYS A 53 15.86 11.79 -2.71
N LEU A 54 14.83 12.00 -1.90
CA LEU A 54 14.94 12.90 -0.76
C LEU A 54 15.96 12.33 0.23
N GLU A 55 16.74 13.21 0.87
CA GLU A 55 17.73 12.79 1.85
C GLU A 55 17.02 12.07 3.00
N GLU A 56 17.21 10.75 3.07
CA GLU A 56 16.81 10.00 4.26
C GLU A 56 17.76 10.39 5.38
N LYS A 57 17.21 10.95 6.47
CA LYS A 57 17.96 11.16 7.71
C LYS A 57 18.49 9.81 8.17
N SER A 58 19.77 9.55 7.92
CA SER A 58 20.41 8.33 8.37
C SER A 58 20.57 8.42 9.89
N GLU A 59 19.67 7.78 10.63
CA GLU A 59 19.89 7.58 12.06
C GLU A 59 21.11 6.67 12.25
N SER A 60 22.03 7.08 13.12
CA SER A 60 23.16 6.22 13.43
C SER A 60 22.65 4.94 14.11
N LYS A 61 23.17 3.79 13.69
CA LYS A 61 22.82 2.48 14.27
C LYS A 61 22.97 2.45 15.79
N PHE A 62 23.93 3.22 16.33
CA PHE A 62 24.15 3.36 17.76
C PHE A 62 23.05 4.18 18.46
N LEU A 63 22.61 5.30 17.90
CA LEU A 63 21.47 6.05 18.44
C LEU A 63 20.20 5.21 18.39
N LYS A 64 19.98 4.46 17.30
CA LYS A 64 18.84 3.55 17.19
C LYS A 64 18.87 2.48 18.29
N PHE A 65 20.04 1.90 18.57
CA PHE A 65 20.24 0.97 19.69
C PHE A 65 19.90 1.62 21.04
N LEU A 66 20.38 2.83 21.30
CA LEU A 66 20.08 3.58 22.54
C LEU A 66 18.58 3.93 22.65
N GLY A 67 17.91 4.16 21.53
CA GLY A 67 16.47 4.40 21.45
C GLY A 67 15.65 3.23 22.01
N PHE A 68 16.10 1.98 21.84
CA PHE A 68 15.42 0.83 22.46
C PHE A 68 15.50 0.81 23.98
N MET A 69 16.54 1.41 24.56
CA MET A 69 16.67 1.56 26.02
C MET A 69 15.80 2.70 26.55
N TRP A 70 15.34 3.62 25.70
CA TRP A 70 14.62 4.83 26.09
C TRP A 70 13.12 4.75 25.80
N ASN A 71 12.52 3.57 25.93
CA ASN A 71 11.07 3.41 25.83
C ASN A 71 10.40 3.49 27.22
N PRO A 72 9.09 3.82 27.31
CA PRO A 72 8.41 3.97 28.60
C PRO A 72 8.47 2.73 29.50
N LEU A 73 8.53 1.52 28.94
CA LEU A 73 8.64 0.28 29.71
C LEU A 73 10.06 0.10 30.28
N SER A 74 11.08 0.48 29.52
CA SER A 74 12.48 0.49 29.95
C SER A 74 12.73 1.51 31.06
N TRP A 75 12.05 2.66 31.06
CA TRP A 75 12.12 3.62 32.17
C TRP A 75 11.63 3.02 33.49
N VAL A 76 10.55 2.22 33.47
CA VAL A 76 10.07 1.55 34.68
C VAL A 76 11.07 0.50 35.18
N MET A 77 11.74 -0.21 34.27
CA MET A 77 12.82 -1.15 34.62
C MET A 77 14.07 -0.44 35.17
N GLU A 78 14.41 0.73 34.63
CA GLU A 78 15.50 1.56 35.15
C GLU A 78 15.16 2.07 36.56
N ILE A 79 13.91 2.48 36.80
CA ILE A 79 13.42 2.80 38.14
C ILE A 79 13.53 1.57 39.06
N ALA A 80 13.20 0.36 38.60
CA ALA A 80 13.35 -0.86 39.38
C ALA A 80 14.82 -1.16 39.72
N ALA A 81 15.75 -0.94 38.77
CA ALA A 81 17.18 -1.09 39.00
C ALA A 81 17.69 -0.07 40.03
N ILE A 82 17.30 1.20 39.90
CA ILE A 82 17.64 2.25 40.86
C ILE A 82 17.05 1.93 42.24
N MET A 83 15.82 1.40 42.29
CA MET A 83 15.16 0.99 43.52
C MET A 83 15.94 -0.09 44.27
N ALA A 84 16.54 -1.05 43.55
CA ALA A 84 17.38 -2.11 44.12
C ALA A 84 18.64 -1.57 44.81
N ILE A 85 19.19 -0.44 44.36
CA ILE A 85 20.35 0.20 45.01
C ILE A 85 19.90 1.19 46.10
N ALA A 86 18.89 2.01 45.81
CA ALA A 86 18.51 3.14 46.65
C ALA A 86 17.73 2.70 47.91
N LEU A 87 16.76 1.79 47.75
CA LEU A 87 15.82 1.41 48.81
C LEU A 87 16.21 0.11 49.53
N ALA A 88 17.11 -0.70 48.97
CA ALA A 88 17.62 -1.91 49.64
C ALA A 88 18.63 -1.61 50.77
N ASN A 89 18.90 -0.34 51.06
CA ASN A 89 19.79 0.08 52.15
C ASN A 89 19.08 -0.05 53.50
N GLY A 90 19.18 -1.23 54.11
CA GLY A 90 18.59 -1.49 55.42
C GLY A 90 18.94 -2.86 56.02
N GLY A 91 18.91 -2.98 57.35
CA GLY A 91 19.07 -4.26 58.06
C GLY A 91 20.50 -4.80 58.18
N GLY A 92 21.54 -3.98 57.96
CA GLY A 92 22.95 -4.39 58.12
C GLY A 92 23.52 -5.23 56.98
N LYS A 93 22.80 -5.37 55.87
CA LYS A 93 23.25 -6.02 54.63
C LYS A 93 23.59 -4.96 53.58
N LEU A 94 24.56 -5.27 52.72
CA LEU A 94 24.94 -4.43 51.57
C LEU A 94 23.77 -4.26 50.59
N PRO A 95 23.76 -3.18 49.78
CA PRO A 95 22.80 -3.02 48.69
C PRO A 95 22.89 -4.19 47.70
N ASP A 96 21.75 -4.53 47.09
CA ASP A 96 21.60 -5.69 46.21
C ASP A 96 22.14 -5.38 44.81
N TRP A 97 23.46 -5.19 44.72
CA TRP A 97 24.20 -4.97 43.48
C TRP A 97 23.98 -6.10 42.46
N GLN A 98 23.69 -7.30 42.93
CA GLN A 98 23.39 -8.44 42.06
C GLN A 98 22.11 -8.23 41.25
N ASP A 99 21.05 -7.70 41.88
CA ASP A 99 19.78 -7.44 41.22
C ASP A 99 19.90 -6.25 40.27
N PHE A 100 20.60 -5.19 40.66
CA PHE A 100 20.91 -4.08 39.75
C PHE A 100 21.65 -4.55 38.49
N VAL A 101 22.76 -5.28 38.67
CA VAL A 101 23.54 -5.81 37.55
C VAL A 101 22.70 -6.78 36.72
N GLY A 102 21.87 -7.61 37.35
CA GLY A 102 20.95 -8.52 36.68
C GLY A 102 19.91 -7.81 35.81
N ILE A 103 19.26 -6.78 36.34
CA ILE A 103 18.26 -5.98 35.62
C ILE A 103 18.91 -5.21 34.47
N THR A 104 20.04 -4.56 34.71
CA THR A 104 20.77 -3.84 33.66
C THR A 104 21.25 -4.80 32.57
N ALA A 105 21.78 -5.98 32.93
CA ALA A 105 22.16 -7.00 31.96
C ALA A 105 20.96 -7.50 31.15
N LEU A 106 19.80 -7.71 31.78
CA LEU A 106 18.55 -8.09 31.11
C LEU A 106 18.11 -7.02 30.10
N LEU A 107 18.16 -5.73 30.47
CA LEU A 107 17.86 -4.62 29.56
C LEU A 107 18.81 -4.62 28.35
N PHE A 108 20.12 -4.78 28.57
CA PHE A 108 21.09 -4.86 27.47
C PHE A 108 20.85 -6.06 26.55
N ILE A 109 20.55 -7.24 27.11
CA ILE A 109 20.24 -8.44 26.33
C ILE A 109 18.99 -8.20 25.49
N ASN A 110 17.91 -7.70 26.11
CA ASN A 110 16.66 -7.43 25.42
C ASN A 110 16.84 -6.37 24.32
N SER A 111 17.52 -5.26 24.60
CA SER A 111 17.84 -4.25 23.58
C SER A 111 18.71 -4.79 22.44
N THR A 112 19.65 -5.70 22.73
CA THR A 112 20.49 -6.35 21.70
C THR A 112 19.66 -7.26 20.80
N ILE A 113 18.81 -8.10 21.38
CA ILE A 113 17.89 -8.97 20.64
C ILE A 113 16.95 -8.12 19.77
N SER A 114 16.33 -7.10 20.36
CA SER A 114 15.44 -6.18 19.66
C SER A 114 16.13 -5.47 18.50
N PHE A 115 17.35 -4.98 18.71
CA PHE A 115 18.12 -4.29 17.67
C PHE A 115 18.50 -5.23 16.51
N ILE A 116 18.99 -6.43 16.80
CA ILE A 116 19.36 -7.40 15.76
C ILE A 116 18.14 -7.80 14.93
N GLU A 117 17.04 -8.13 15.58
CA GLU A 117 15.83 -8.59 14.90
C GLU A 117 15.16 -7.46 14.11
N GLU A 118 15.07 -6.25 14.66
CA GLU A 118 14.51 -5.12 13.91
C GLU A 118 15.40 -4.72 12.73
N ASN A 119 16.73 -4.83 12.85
CA ASN A 119 17.63 -4.58 11.74
C ASN A 119 17.52 -5.67 10.66
N ASN A 120 17.36 -6.94 11.04
CA ASN A 120 17.12 -8.03 10.09
C ASN A 120 15.76 -7.87 9.38
N ALA A 121 14.71 -7.56 10.13
CA ALA A 121 13.38 -7.23 9.61
C ALA A 121 13.42 -6.03 8.66
N GLY A 122 14.15 -4.97 9.03
CA GLY A 122 14.34 -3.77 8.22
C GLY A 122 15.07 -4.05 6.90
N ASN A 123 16.12 -4.88 6.93
CA ASN A 123 16.82 -5.29 5.70
C ASN A 123 15.92 -6.10 4.77
N ALA A 124 15.11 -7.02 5.32
CA ALA A 124 14.15 -7.78 4.53
C ALA A 124 13.10 -6.85 3.91
N ALA A 125 12.57 -5.89 4.68
CA ALA A 125 11.62 -4.90 4.19
C ALA A 125 12.21 -3.98 3.12
N ALA A 126 13.47 -3.55 3.26
CA ALA A 126 14.16 -2.71 2.27
C ALA A 126 14.27 -3.40 0.90
N ALA A 127 14.54 -4.71 0.89
CA ALA A 127 14.55 -5.50 -0.34
C ALA A 127 13.17 -5.55 -1.03
N LEU A 128 12.08 -5.58 -0.24
CA LEU A 128 10.71 -5.52 -0.77
C LEU A 128 10.39 -4.13 -1.34
N MET A 129 10.80 -3.08 -0.63
CA MET A 129 10.60 -1.69 -1.04
C MET A 129 11.32 -1.35 -2.35
N ALA A 130 12.48 -1.96 -2.61
CA ALA A 130 13.18 -1.81 -3.88
C ALA A 130 12.33 -2.25 -5.08
N GLY A 131 11.48 -3.28 -4.91
CA GLY A 131 10.53 -3.72 -5.94
C GLY A 131 9.41 -2.72 -6.26
N LEU A 132 9.12 -1.81 -5.32
CA LEU A 132 8.13 -0.74 -5.45
C LEU A 132 8.73 0.59 -5.90
N ALA A 133 10.06 0.68 -6.05
CA ALA A 133 10.73 1.90 -6.44
C ALA A 133 10.13 2.41 -7.78
N PRO A 134 9.78 3.71 -7.88
CA PRO A 134 9.22 4.27 -9.09
C PRO A 134 10.17 4.03 -10.26
N LYS A 135 9.64 3.55 -11.38
CA LYS A 135 10.40 3.34 -12.62
C LYS A 135 10.04 4.40 -13.64
N THR A 136 10.99 4.70 -14.51
CA THR A 136 10.82 5.69 -15.56
C THR A 136 11.55 5.25 -16.82
N LYS A 137 10.99 5.60 -17.98
CA LYS A 137 11.58 5.31 -19.29
C LYS A 137 12.56 6.41 -19.64
N VAL A 138 13.83 6.03 -19.73
CA VAL A 138 14.95 6.93 -20.02
C VAL A 138 15.57 6.57 -21.37
N LEU A 139 16.03 7.59 -22.09
CA LEU A 139 16.79 7.43 -23.33
C LEU A 139 18.29 7.53 -23.01
N ARG A 140 18.98 6.38 -23.02
CA ARG A 140 20.45 6.30 -22.83
C ARG A 140 21.09 5.51 -23.95
N ASP A 141 22.26 5.96 -24.42
CA ASP A 141 22.98 5.36 -25.56
C ASP A 141 22.12 5.22 -26.83
N GLY A 142 21.15 6.14 -27.02
CA GLY A 142 20.20 6.13 -28.14
C GLY A 142 19.16 5.01 -28.09
N LYS A 143 19.02 4.30 -26.96
CA LYS A 143 18.00 3.26 -26.75
C LYS A 143 17.11 3.61 -25.57
N TRP A 144 15.81 3.37 -25.73
CA TRP A 144 14.85 3.47 -24.65
C TRP A 144 15.02 2.29 -23.70
N GLY A 145 15.23 2.57 -22.42
CA GLY A 145 15.32 1.58 -21.35
C GLY A 145 14.52 2.03 -20.14
N GLU A 146 14.02 1.09 -19.37
CA GLU A 146 13.33 1.37 -18.11
C GLU A 146 14.33 1.27 -16.96
N GLN A 147 14.40 2.32 -16.14
CA GLN A 147 15.35 2.45 -15.04
C GLN A 147 14.64 2.95 -13.78
N GLU A 148 15.25 2.76 -12.61
CA GLU A 148 14.76 3.32 -11.37
C GLU A 148 14.85 4.84 -11.38
N ALA A 149 13.78 5.52 -10.92
CA ALA A 149 13.71 6.98 -10.88
C ALA A 149 14.82 7.60 -10.02
N ALA A 150 15.37 6.85 -9.05
CA ALA A 150 16.47 7.29 -8.20
C ALA A 150 17.80 7.50 -8.94
N ILE A 151 17.97 6.89 -10.12
CA ILE A 151 19.20 6.97 -10.93
C ILE A 151 19.11 8.11 -11.96
N LEU A 152 17.99 8.82 -12.02
CA LEU A 152 17.83 9.98 -12.89
C LEU A 152 18.78 11.09 -12.50
N VAL A 153 19.33 11.75 -13.53
CA VAL A 153 20.24 12.89 -13.37
C VAL A 153 19.79 14.05 -14.26
N PRO A 154 20.13 15.31 -13.89
CA PRO A 154 19.93 16.46 -14.77
C PRO A 154 20.53 16.24 -16.16
N GLY A 155 19.71 16.46 -17.19
CA GLY A 155 20.04 16.25 -18.61
C GLY A 155 19.64 14.90 -19.21
N ASP A 156 19.13 13.95 -18.41
CA ASP A 156 18.49 12.74 -18.95
C ASP A 156 17.24 13.12 -19.77
N ILE A 157 16.95 12.35 -20.82
CA ILE A 157 15.69 12.46 -21.57
C ILE A 157 14.78 11.33 -21.10
N ILE A 158 13.57 11.70 -20.72
CA ILE A 158 12.54 10.79 -20.21
C ILE A 158 11.30 10.83 -21.11
N SER A 159 10.61 9.70 -21.22
CA SER A 159 9.30 9.61 -21.88
C SER A 159 8.23 9.61 -20.80
N ILE A 160 7.32 10.57 -20.86
CA ILE A 160 6.23 10.75 -19.91
C ILE A 160 4.93 10.31 -20.59
N LYS A 161 4.27 9.30 -20.03
CA LYS A 161 3.02 8.74 -20.56
C LYS A 161 1.83 9.04 -19.64
N LEU A 162 0.63 8.77 -20.14
CA LEU A 162 -0.60 8.79 -19.35
C LEU A 162 -0.44 7.93 -18.09
N GLY A 163 -0.69 8.55 -16.93
CA GLY A 163 -0.65 7.88 -15.63
C GLY A 163 0.70 7.63 -15.01
N ASP A 164 1.77 8.07 -15.67
CA ASP A 164 3.05 8.22 -15.00
C ASP A 164 2.99 9.34 -13.96
N ILE A 165 3.68 9.09 -12.84
CA ILE A 165 4.07 10.13 -11.91
C ILE A 165 5.35 10.74 -12.45
N ILE A 166 5.38 12.06 -12.59
CA ILE A 166 6.55 12.77 -13.04
C ILE A 166 7.64 12.61 -11.96
N PRO A 167 8.77 11.96 -12.25
CA PRO A 167 9.73 11.54 -11.22
C PRO A 167 10.65 12.68 -10.75
N THR A 168 10.70 13.78 -11.49
CA THR A 168 11.70 14.84 -11.36
C THR A 168 11.23 16.08 -12.09
N ASP A 169 11.78 17.26 -11.80
CA ASP A 169 11.42 18.47 -12.54
C ASP A 169 12.02 18.40 -13.95
N ALA A 170 11.19 18.63 -14.96
CA ALA A 170 11.56 18.41 -16.36
C ALA A 170 10.96 19.46 -17.30
N ARG A 171 11.59 19.64 -18.47
CA ARG A 171 11.12 20.50 -19.57
C ARG A 171 10.51 19.66 -20.67
N LEU A 172 9.28 19.97 -21.07
CA LEU A 172 8.64 19.26 -22.18
C LEU A 172 9.34 19.57 -23.51
N LEU A 173 9.60 18.52 -24.30
CA LEU A 173 10.16 18.62 -25.64
C LEU A 173 9.04 18.74 -26.69
N GLU A 174 9.30 18.37 -27.94
CA GLU A 174 8.33 18.44 -29.03
C GLU A 174 7.25 17.35 -28.89
N GLY A 175 5.98 17.69 -29.09
CA GLY A 175 4.86 16.76 -28.99
C GLY A 175 3.50 17.43 -28.82
N ASP A 176 2.46 16.63 -28.60
CA ASP A 176 1.12 17.12 -28.27
C ASP A 176 1.08 17.66 -26.82
N SER A 177 0.19 18.61 -26.54
CA SER A 177 0.04 19.17 -25.19
C SER A 177 -0.33 18.09 -24.15
N LEU A 178 0.27 18.19 -22.98
CA LEU A 178 0.08 17.29 -21.85
C LEU A 178 -0.89 17.90 -20.83
N LYS A 179 -1.80 17.12 -20.25
CA LYS A 179 -2.55 17.53 -19.05
C LYS A 179 -1.95 16.92 -17.83
N VAL A 180 -1.57 17.78 -16.90
CA VAL A 180 -0.89 17.39 -15.67
C VAL A 180 -1.71 17.83 -14.47
N ASP A 181 -1.95 16.90 -13.56
CA ASP A 181 -2.55 17.15 -12.26
C ASP A 181 -1.45 17.53 -11.27
N GLN A 182 -1.52 18.76 -10.79
CA GLN A 182 -0.58 19.35 -9.83
C GLN A 182 -1.24 19.57 -8.46
N SER A 183 -2.42 18.98 -8.21
CA SER A 183 -3.20 19.17 -6.98
C SER A 183 -2.42 18.86 -5.71
N ALA A 184 -1.52 17.86 -5.75
CA ALA A 184 -0.65 17.51 -4.63
C ALA A 184 0.38 18.60 -4.28
N LEU A 185 0.72 19.49 -5.22
CA LEU A 185 1.75 20.52 -5.09
C LEU A 185 1.16 21.91 -4.86
N THR A 186 0.15 22.27 -5.65
CA THR A 186 -0.43 23.62 -5.67
C THR A 186 -1.73 23.70 -4.90
N GLY A 187 -2.37 22.57 -4.61
CA GLY A 187 -3.72 22.50 -4.05
C GLY A 187 -4.84 22.78 -5.07
N GLU A 188 -4.51 23.02 -6.33
CA GLU A 188 -5.50 23.25 -7.39
C GLU A 188 -6.00 21.93 -7.97
N SER A 189 -7.30 21.67 -7.91
CA SER A 189 -7.89 20.39 -8.31
C SER A 189 -8.04 20.19 -9.82
N LEU A 190 -7.92 21.25 -10.63
CA LEU A 190 -8.11 21.15 -12.07
C LEU A 190 -6.78 20.85 -12.78
N PRO A 191 -6.72 19.83 -13.66
CA PRO A 191 -5.53 19.55 -14.44
C PRO A 191 -5.14 20.73 -15.33
N VAL A 192 -3.85 21.07 -15.34
CA VAL A 192 -3.28 22.16 -16.11
C VAL A 192 -2.78 21.64 -17.46
N ASN A 193 -3.11 22.35 -18.54
CA ASN A 193 -2.54 22.06 -19.87
C ASN A 193 -1.11 22.61 -19.93
N LYS A 194 -0.18 21.77 -20.39
CA LYS A 194 1.24 22.06 -20.56
C LYS A 194 1.62 21.83 -22.03
N SER A 195 2.23 22.83 -22.64
CA SER A 195 2.67 22.79 -24.03
C SER A 195 4.15 22.44 -24.13
N PRO A 196 4.66 22.04 -25.31
CA PRO A 196 6.09 21.94 -25.58
C PRO A 196 6.86 23.16 -25.08
N GLY A 197 7.94 22.93 -24.34
CA GLY A 197 8.72 23.98 -23.71
C GLY A 197 8.20 24.47 -22.36
N ASP A 198 7.09 23.94 -21.81
CA ASP A 198 6.71 24.23 -20.43
C ASP A 198 7.46 23.34 -19.42
N GLY A 199 7.59 23.84 -18.19
CA GLY A 199 8.09 23.07 -17.05
C GLY A 199 7.00 22.19 -16.41
N VAL A 200 7.38 20.97 -16.07
CA VAL A 200 6.60 20.02 -15.27
C VAL A 200 7.34 19.63 -14.00
N PHE A 201 6.60 19.40 -12.92
CA PHE A 201 7.17 19.24 -11.58
C PHE A 201 7.06 17.81 -11.06
N SER A 202 8.06 17.40 -10.29
CA SER A 202 8.10 16.12 -9.59
C SER A 202 6.87 15.90 -8.71
N GLY A 203 6.33 14.68 -8.72
CA GLY A 203 5.13 14.31 -7.96
C GLY A 203 3.80 14.67 -8.65
N SER A 204 3.84 15.41 -9.76
CA SER A 204 2.64 15.64 -10.58
C SER A 204 2.23 14.37 -11.33
N THR A 205 0.93 14.17 -11.56
CA THR A 205 0.41 12.99 -12.27
C THR A 205 -0.11 13.36 -13.65
N VAL A 206 0.24 12.58 -14.67
CA VAL A 206 -0.22 12.83 -16.04
C VAL A 206 -1.64 12.30 -16.23
N LYS A 207 -2.58 13.18 -16.58
CA LYS A 207 -3.99 12.83 -16.82
C LYS A 207 -4.34 12.65 -18.29
N GLN A 208 -3.59 13.25 -19.20
CA GLN A 208 -3.80 13.09 -20.65
C GLN A 208 -2.53 13.45 -21.44
N GLY A 209 -2.26 12.71 -22.51
CA GLY A 209 -1.16 12.99 -23.43
C GLY A 209 0.08 12.12 -23.18
N GLU A 210 1.03 12.22 -24.08
CA GLU A 210 2.33 11.56 -24.02
C GLU A 210 3.33 12.49 -24.70
N ILE A 211 4.45 12.76 -24.03
CA ILE A 211 5.47 13.69 -24.51
C ILE A 211 6.82 13.34 -23.92
N GLU A 212 7.88 13.62 -24.67
CA GLU A 212 9.26 13.49 -24.18
C GLU A 212 9.63 14.73 -23.38
N ALA A 213 10.50 14.58 -22.37
CA ALA A 213 10.95 15.68 -21.54
C ALA A 213 12.43 15.53 -21.18
N VAL A 214 13.11 16.65 -20.96
CA VAL A 214 14.48 16.69 -20.45
C VAL A 214 14.48 17.03 -18.96
N VAL A 215 15.22 16.24 -18.17
CA VAL A 215 15.33 16.44 -16.71
C VAL A 215 16.14 17.70 -16.41
N ILE A 216 15.61 18.56 -15.56
CA ILE A 216 16.22 19.83 -15.16
C ILE A 216 16.84 19.71 -13.76
N ALA A 217 16.05 19.27 -12.79
CA ALA A 217 16.45 19.18 -11.39
C ALA A 217 15.96 17.87 -10.78
N THR A 218 16.73 17.32 -9.84
CA THR A 218 16.53 16.00 -9.21
C THR A 218 16.60 16.09 -7.68
N GLY A 219 15.92 15.18 -6.99
CA GLY A 219 15.97 15.00 -5.54
C GLY A 219 15.49 16.23 -4.77
N VAL A 220 16.29 16.65 -3.80
CA VAL A 220 16.04 17.83 -2.95
C VAL A 220 15.93 19.15 -3.73
N HIS A 221 16.52 19.22 -4.93
CA HIS A 221 16.50 20.43 -5.75
C HIS A 221 15.20 20.61 -6.54
N THR A 222 14.33 19.60 -6.56
CA THR A 222 13.01 19.73 -7.18
C THR A 222 12.10 20.66 -6.38
N PHE A 223 11.09 21.24 -7.03
CA PHE A 223 10.06 22.04 -6.37
C PHE A 223 9.41 21.28 -5.21
N PHE A 224 9.07 20.00 -5.43
CA PHE A 224 8.53 19.12 -4.38
C PHE A 224 9.56 18.87 -3.27
N GLY A 225 10.82 18.61 -3.61
CA GLY A 225 11.86 18.34 -2.62
C GLY A 225 12.12 19.50 -1.68
N LYS A 226 12.16 20.72 -2.22
CA LYS A 226 12.27 21.97 -1.43
C LYS A 226 11.09 22.16 -0.49
N ALA A 227 9.87 21.88 -0.96
CA ALA A 227 8.67 21.95 -0.14
C ALA A 227 8.64 20.86 0.94
N ALA A 228 9.07 19.63 0.62
CA ALA A 228 9.07 18.49 1.53
C ALA A 228 10.06 18.68 2.69
N ASP A 229 11.27 19.21 2.42
CA ASP A 229 12.28 19.50 3.46
C ASP A 229 11.76 20.49 4.52
N LEU A 230 10.89 21.42 4.13
CA LEU A 230 10.24 22.37 5.04
C LEU A 230 9.11 21.74 5.90
N VAL A 231 8.53 20.63 5.47
CA VAL A 231 7.32 20.01 6.07
C VAL A 231 7.63 18.84 7.00
N ASP A 232 8.90 18.43 7.14
CA ASP A 232 9.40 17.25 7.88
C ASP A 232 9.24 17.32 9.43
N SER A 233 8.17 17.96 9.93
CA SER A 233 7.85 18.16 11.35
C SER A 233 6.46 17.66 11.78
N THR A 234 5.70 16.98 10.90
CA THR A 234 4.35 16.46 11.24
C THR A 234 4.31 14.95 11.43
N ASN A 235 4.72 14.46 12.61
CA ASN A 235 4.54 13.06 12.99
C ASN A 235 3.17 12.82 13.61
N ASN A 236 2.22 12.35 12.80
CA ASN A 236 0.99 11.73 13.30
C ASN A 236 1.29 10.29 13.76
N VAL A 237 1.01 10.00 15.03
CA VAL A 237 1.22 8.67 15.63
C VAL A 237 0.25 7.66 15.02
N GLY A 238 0.80 6.58 14.43
CA GLY A 238 0.01 5.53 13.77
C GLY A 238 -0.92 4.76 14.71
N HIS A 239 -1.99 4.15 14.18
CA HIS A 239 -2.98 3.40 14.96
C HIS A 239 -2.35 2.28 15.79
N PHE A 240 -1.50 1.46 15.16
CA PHE A 240 -0.73 0.41 15.83
C PHE A 240 0.08 0.91 17.04
N GLN A 241 0.73 2.08 16.93
CA GLN A 241 1.50 2.65 18.02
C GLN A 241 0.62 3.11 19.19
N LYS A 242 -0.61 3.58 18.90
CA LYS A 242 -1.62 3.87 19.93
C LYS A 242 -2.08 2.60 20.63
N VAL A 243 -2.32 1.51 19.89
CA VAL A 243 -2.67 0.20 20.45
C VAL A 243 -1.56 -0.32 21.37
N LEU A 244 -0.31 -0.27 20.90
CA LEU A 244 0.85 -0.69 21.68
C LEU A 244 1.00 0.10 22.99
N THR A 245 0.79 1.41 22.91
CA THR A 245 0.80 2.30 24.08
C THR A 245 -0.34 1.99 25.04
N ALA A 246 -1.53 1.64 24.53
CA ALA A 246 -2.67 1.27 25.37
C ALA A 246 -2.43 -0.05 26.12
N ILE A 247 -1.83 -1.05 25.47
CA ILE A 247 -1.44 -2.31 26.12
C ILE A 247 -0.37 -2.05 27.19
N GLY A 248 0.67 -1.27 26.85
CA GLY A 248 1.71 -0.87 27.81
C GLY A 248 1.14 -0.14 29.02
N ASN A 249 0.24 0.82 28.81
CA ASN A 249 -0.45 1.55 29.87
C ASN A 249 -1.30 0.62 30.74
N PHE A 250 -2.01 -0.35 30.16
CA PHE A 250 -2.78 -1.33 30.93
C PHE A 250 -1.86 -2.13 31.87
N CYS A 251 -0.74 -2.66 31.37
CA CYS A 251 0.24 -3.38 32.18
C CYS A 251 0.83 -2.52 33.31
N ILE A 252 1.23 -1.28 32.99
CA ILE A 252 1.78 -0.33 33.99
C ILE A 252 0.74 -0.05 35.09
N CYS A 253 -0.51 0.21 34.72
CA CYS A 253 -1.60 0.43 35.68
C CYS A 253 -1.87 -0.79 36.56
N SER A 254 -1.86 -2.01 35.99
CA SER A 254 -2.03 -3.25 36.76
C SER A 254 -0.90 -3.46 37.76
N ILE A 255 0.35 -3.19 37.37
CA ILE A 255 1.51 -3.28 38.26
C ILE A 255 1.40 -2.25 39.38
N ALA A 256 1.08 -0.99 39.05
CA ALA A 256 0.92 0.07 40.04
C ALA A 256 -0.18 -0.25 41.06
N ALA A 257 -1.32 -0.78 40.61
CA ALA A 257 -2.38 -1.25 41.50
C ALA A 257 -1.93 -2.42 42.37
N GLY A 258 -1.21 -3.40 41.80
CA GLY A 258 -0.63 -4.52 42.54
C GLY A 258 0.35 -4.07 43.62
N MET A 259 1.28 -3.19 43.27
CA MET A 259 2.25 -2.60 44.21
C MET A 259 1.54 -1.86 45.34
N PHE A 260 0.52 -1.06 45.03
CA PHE A 260 -0.23 -0.32 46.04
C PHE A 260 -0.94 -1.26 47.03
N ILE A 261 -1.57 -2.32 46.53
CA ILE A 261 -2.23 -3.33 47.36
C ILE A 261 -1.21 -4.07 48.23
N GLU A 262 -0.07 -4.48 47.66
CA GLU A 262 0.99 -5.17 48.41
C GLU A 262 1.58 -4.29 49.51
N ILE A 263 1.85 -3.02 49.24
CA ILE A 263 2.35 -2.05 50.24
C ILE A 263 1.37 -1.96 51.41
N ILE A 264 0.06 -1.87 51.14
CA ILE A 264 -0.96 -1.83 52.20
C ILE A 264 -0.95 -3.14 52.99
N VAL A 265 -1.02 -4.28 52.33
CA VAL A 265 -1.10 -5.59 53.03
C VAL A 265 0.16 -5.86 53.85
N MET A 266 1.35 -5.59 53.30
CA MET A 266 2.61 -5.90 53.97
C MET A 266 2.91 -4.98 55.14
N TYR A 267 2.68 -3.67 55.00
CA TYR A 267 3.07 -2.69 56.01
C TYR A 267 1.96 -2.32 56.99
N LEU A 268 0.72 -2.17 56.54
CA LEU A 268 -0.41 -1.85 57.44
C LEU A 268 -0.96 -3.09 58.16
N ILE A 269 -1.05 -4.24 57.48
CA ILE A 269 -1.70 -5.44 58.05
C ILE A 269 -0.67 -6.40 58.66
N GLN A 270 0.36 -6.78 57.91
CA GLN A 270 1.34 -7.80 58.36
C GLN A 270 2.53 -7.23 59.14
N HIS A 271 2.69 -5.90 59.20
CA HIS A 271 3.82 -5.20 59.83
C HIS A 271 5.19 -5.83 59.50
N ARG A 272 5.41 -6.16 58.23
CA ARG A 272 6.68 -6.74 57.76
C ARG A 272 7.82 -5.72 57.82
N ARG A 273 9.05 -6.25 57.85
CA ARG A 273 10.26 -5.41 57.76
C ARG A 273 10.30 -4.69 56.42
N TYR A 274 10.78 -3.45 56.45
CA TYR A 274 10.92 -2.59 55.27
C TYR A 274 11.64 -3.28 54.10
N ARG A 275 12.75 -3.97 54.36
CA ARG A 275 13.53 -4.63 53.29
C ARG A 275 12.75 -5.75 52.59
N ASP A 276 12.10 -6.62 53.36
CA ASP A 276 11.33 -7.76 52.79
C ASP A 276 10.15 -7.28 51.93
N GLY A 277 9.63 -6.07 52.17
CA GLY A 277 8.60 -5.47 51.33
C GLY A 277 9.15 -4.91 50.01
N ILE A 278 10.37 -4.34 50.01
CA ILE A 278 11.03 -3.87 48.77
C ILE A 278 11.34 -5.04 47.83
N ASP A 279 11.79 -6.18 48.36
CA ASP A 279 12.10 -7.38 47.56
C ASP A 279 10.86 -7.87 46.79
N ASN A 280 9.68 -7.89 47.42
CA ASN A 280 8.43 -8.29 46.75
C ASN A 280 8.01 -7.30 45.65
N LEU A 281 8.15 -5.99 45.92
CA LEU A 281 7.87 -4.96 44.93
C LEU A 281 8.79 -5.05 43.71
N LEU A 282 10.06 -5.38 43.92
CA LEU A 282 11.03 -5.63 42.86
C LEU A 282 10.65 -6.85 42.01
N VAL A 283 10.21 -7.94 42.64
CA VAL A 283 9.73 -9.14 41.93
C VAL A 283 8.52 -8.82 41.05
N LEU A 284 7.58 -8.01 41.54
CA LEU A 284 6.40 -7.61 40.79
C LEU A 284 6.76 -6.72 39.58
N LEU A 285 7.70 -5.78 39.74
CA LEU A 285 8.19 -4.93 38.66
C LEU A 285 8.90 -5.74 37.57
N ILE A 286 9.86 -6.60 37.96
CA ILE A 286 10.65 -7.39 36.99
C ILE A 286 9.75 -8.36 36.22
N ARG A 287 8.79 -9.01 36.88
CA ARG A 287 7.91 -10.01 36.23
C ARG A 287 6.72 -9.40 35.51
N GLY A 288 6.29 -8.20 35.90
CA GLY A 288 5.08 -7.57 35.37
C GLY A 288 5.27 -6.90 34.01
N ILE A 289 6.48 -6.46 33.67
CA ILE A 289 6.73 -5.59 32.50
C ILE A 289 7.04 -6.44 31.26
N PRO A 290 6.17 -6.41 30.21
CA PRO A 290 6.39 -7.18 29.00
C PRO A 290 7.30 -6.44 28.00
N ILE A 291 8.60 -6.37 28.30
CA ILE A 291 9.59 -5.59 27.51
C ILE A 291 9.67 -6.08 26.05
N ALA A 292 9.55 -7.38 25.81
CA ALA A 292 9.70 -7.98 24.48
C ALA A 292 8.51 -7.70 23.53
N MET A 293 7.37 -7.24 24.06
CA MET A 293 6.10 -7.19 23.33
C MET A 293 6.12 -6.25 22.11
N PRO A 294 6.61 -4.99 22.18
CA PRO A 294 6.81 -4.13 21.01
C PRO A 294 7.62 -4.78 19.88
N THR A 295 8.75 -5.41 20.24
CA THR A 295 9.66 -6.05 19.30
C THR A 295 8.99 -7.24 18.61
N VAL A 296 8.26 -8.06 19.38
CA VAL A 296 7.59 -9.25 18.85
C VAL A 296 6.51 -8.86 17.84
N PHE A 297 5.71 -7.84 18.13
CA PHE A 297 4.73 -7.35 17.16
C PHE A 297 5.39 -6.81 15.88
N SER A 298 6.43 -5.98 16.03
CA SER A 298 7.18 -5.42 14.88
C SER A 298 7.76 -6.51 13.99
N VAL A 299 8.42 -7.51 14.57
CA VAL A 299 8.99 -8.65 13.84
C VAL A 299 7.90 -9.51 13.19
N THR A 300 6.77 -9.73 13.88
CA THR A 300 5.64 -10.51 13.32
C THR A 300 5.08 -9.82 12.07
N MET A 301 4.89 -8.51 12.11
CA MET A 301 4.42 -7.73 10.96
C MET A 301 5.43 -7.74 9.81
N ALA A 302 6.73 -7.63 10.10
CA ALA A 302 7.77 -7.71 9.07
C ALA A 302 7.83 -9.09 8.41
N ILE A 303 7.73 -10.17 9.18
CA ILE A 303 7.64 -11.55 8.65
C ILE A 303 6.34 -11.71 7.84
N GLY A 304 5.23 -11.16 8.31
CA GLY A 304 3.95 -11.16 7.60
C GLY A 304 4.04 -10.46 6.24
N SER A 305 4.61 -9.26 6.21
CA SER A 305 4.87 -8.48 4.99
C SER A 305 5.77 -9.24 4.00
N HIS A 306 6.83 -9.88 4.51
CA HIS A 306 7.70 -10.71 3.68
C HIS A 306 6.97 -11.91 3.09
N ARG A 307 6.10 -12.59 3.87
CA ARG A 307 5.28 -13.69 3.37
C ARG A 307 4.27 -13.22 2.31
N LEU A 308 3.62 -12.08 2.52
CA LEU A 308 2.73 -11.50 1.52
C LEU A 308 3.47 -11.22 0.22
N SER A 309 4.70 -10.68 0.29
CA SER A 309 5.49 -10.45 -0.91
C SER A 309 5.86 -11.73 -1.65
N GLN A 310 6.16 -12.82 -0.92
CA GLN A 310 6.40 -14.13 -1.55
C GLN A 310 5.15 -14.69 -2.24
N GLN A 311 3.96 -14.23 -1.85
CA GLN A 311 2.68 -14.58 -2.46
C GLN A 311 2.26 -13.60 -3.55
N GLY A 312 3.08 -12.60 -3.84
CA GLY A 312 2.81 -11.61 -4.86
C GLY A 312 1.98 -10.42 -4.38
N ALA A 313 1.98 -10.09 -3.09
CA ALA A 313 1.39 -8.87 -2.53
C ALA A 313 2.42 -8.09 -1.69
N ILE A 314 2.82 -6.90 -2.14
CA ILE A 314 3.78 -6.06 -1.42
C ILE A 314 3.03 -4.99 -0.63
N THR A 315 3.18 -5.00 0.69
CA THR A 315 2.64 -3.98 1.60
C THR A 315 3.59 -2.78 1.69
N LYS A 316 3.10 -1.56 1.52
CA LYS A 316 3.92 -0.35 1.72
C LYS A 316 4.11 0.01 3.18
N ARG A 317 3.07 -0.14 4.01
CA ARG A 317 3.22 0.02 5.46
C ARG A 317 2.93 -1.31 6.10
N MET A 318 3.76 -1.67 7.08
CA MET A 318 3.59 -2.92 7.82
C MET A 318 2.27 -2.94 8.60
N THR A 319 1.72 -1.77 8.92
CA THR A 319 0.44 -1.60 9.60
C THR A 319 -0.76 -1.97 8.74
N ASP A 320 -0.63 -1.97 7.41
CA ASP A 320 -1.75 -2.24 6.49
C ASP A 320 -2.24 -3.70 6.61
N ILE A 321 -1.40 -4.59 7.18
CA ILE A 321 -1.77 -5.98 7.52
C ILE A 321 -2.89 -6.02 8.57
N GLU A 322 -2.92 -5.09 9.51
CA GLU A 322 -3.97 -4.98 10.54
C GLU A 322 -5.31 -4.64 9.90
N GLU A 323 -5.32 -3.62 9.04
CA GLU A 323 -6.52 -3.18 8.33
C GLU A 323 -7.02 -4.31 7.42
N MET A 324 -6.13 -5.02 6.72
CA MET A 324 -6.48 -6.19 5.90
C MET A 324 -7.15 -7.31 6.69
N ALA A 325 -6.72 -7.57 7.93
CA ALA A 325 -7.36 -8.57 8.80
C ALA A 325 -8.77 -8.14 9.27
N GLY A 326 -9.02 -6.83 9.36
CA GLY A 326 -10.31 -6.25 9.73
C GLY A 326 -11.26 -6.02 8.55
N MET A 327 -10.80 -6.17 7.31
CA MET A 327 -11.57 -5.87 6.11
C MET A 327 -12.86 -6.70 6.03
N ASP A 328 -14.00 -6.02 5.91
CA ASP A 328 -15.33 -6.64 5.83
C ASP A 328 -16.04 -6.36 4.51
N VAL A 329 -15.62 -5.32 3.77
CA VAL A 329 -16.12 -5.00 2.44
C VAL A 329 -14.95 -4.77 1.48
N LEU A 330 -15.03 -5.37 0.30
CA LEU A 330 -14.06 -5.21 -0.78
C LEU A 330 -14.73 -4.62 -2.01
N CYS A 331 -14.48 -3.34 -2.27
CA CYS A 331 -14.87 -2.65 -3.49
C CYS A 331 -13.88 -3.01 -4.61
N SER A 332 -14.22 -3.98 -5.45
CA SER A 332 -13.38 -4.41 -6.56
C SER A 332 -13.76 -3.70 -7.84
N ASP A 333 -12.78 -3.10 -8.53
CA ASP A 333 -12.98 -2.69 -9.92
C ASP A 333 -13.23 -3.94 -10.77
N LYS A 334 -14.09 -3.83 -11.76
CA LYS A 334 -14.32 -4.89 -12.73
C LYS A 334 -13.12 -5.07 -13.66
N THR A 335 -12.67 -3.97 -14.28
CA THR A 335 -11.64 -4.04 -15.33
C THR A 335 -10.28 -4.22 -14.66
N GLY A 336 -9.44 -5.11 -15.16
CA GLY A 336 -8.10 -5.36 -14.60
C GLY A 336 -8.09 -6.28 -13.38
N THR A 337 -9.09 -6.20 -12.49
CA THR A 337 -9.18 -7.05 -11.29
C THR A 337 -10.06 -8.29 -11.50
N LEU A 338 -11.37 -8.13 -11.73
CA LEU A 338 -12.31 -9.26 -11.87
C LEU A 338 -12.29 -9.88 -13.28
N THR A 339 -11.88 -9.11 -14.27
CA THR A 339 -11.71 -9.55 -15.65
C THR A 339 -10.24 -9.55 -16.05
N LEU A 340 -9.92 -10.25 -17.14
CA LEU A 340 -8.55 -10.38 -17.63
C LEU A 340 -8.00 -9.08 -18.26
N ASN A 341 -8.85 -8.07 -18.50
CA ASN A 341 -8.53 -6.89 -19.30
C ASN A 341 -7.89 -7.27 -20.64
N LYS A 342 -8.30 -8.42 -21.19
CA LYS A 342 -7.87 -8.96 -22.50
C LYS A 342 -9.11 -9.08 -23.34
N LEU A 343 -9.45 -7.97 -23.98
CA LEU A 343 -10.68 -7.84 -24.74
C LEU A 343 -10.63 -8.77 -25.95
N THR A 344 -11.79 -9.27 -26.35
CA THR A 344 -11.97 -10.09 -27.55
C THR A 344 -13.19 -9.61 -28.32
N VAL A 345 -13.15 -9.69 -29.65
CA VAL A 345 -14.27 -9.35 -30.53
C VAL A 345 -14.74 -10.61 -31.24
N ASP A 346 -16.04 -10.88 -31.15
CA ASP A 346 -16.67 -11.91 -31.96
C ASP A 346 -17.11 -11.30 -33.30
N LYS A 347 -16.45 -11.71 -34.38
CA LYS A 347 -16.68 -11.20 -35.74
C LYS A 347 -18.12 -11.45 -36.23
N SER A 348 -18.81 -12.46 -35.70
CA SER A 348 -20.17 -12.81 -36.14
C SER A 348 -21.19 -11.72 -35.77
N ILE A 349 -20.98 -11.04 -34.65
CA ILE A 349 -21.92 -10.08 -34.03
C ILE A 349 -21.59 -8.63 -34.43
N VAL A 350 -20.53 -8.40 -35.20
CA VAL A 350 -20.16 -7.06 -35.70
C VAL A 350 -21.25 -6.53 -36.63
N GLU A 351 -21.64 -5.26 -36.43
CA GLU A 351 -22.69 -4.57 -37.20
C GLU A 351 -22.09 -3.41 -38.01
N VAL A 352 -22.45 -3.33 -39.30
CA VAL A 352 -21.93 -2.32 -40.23
C VAL A 352 -23.09 -1.48 -40.77
N PHE A 353 -22.91 -0.16 -40.75
CA PHE A 353 -23.92 0.81 -41.20
C PHE A 353 -23.59 1.44 -42.56
N ALA A 354 -22.30 1.50 -42.92
CA ALA A 354 -21.86 1.97 -44.23
C ALA A 354 -22.04 0.88 -45.29
N LYS A 355 -22.70 1.21 -46.41
CA LYS A 355 -23.06 0.25 -47.46
C LYS A 355 -21.87 -0.22 -48.30
N ASP A 356 -20.77 0.51 -48.26
CA ASP A 356 -19.55 0.27 -49.04
C ASP A 356 -18.44 -0.42 -48.21
N VAL A 357 -18.74 -0.83 -46.97
CA VAL A 357 -17.77 -1.40 -46.04
C VAL A 357 -18.23 -2.77 -45.59
N ASP A 358 -17.36 -3.77 -45.72
CA ASP A 358 -17.58 -5.12 -45.17
C ASP A 358 -17.06 -5.22 -43.73
N LYS A 359 -17.46 -6.26 -42.98
CA LYS A 359 -17.04 -6.50 -41.59
C LYS A 359 -15.50 -6.55 -41.43
N GLU A 360 -14.79 -7.13 -42.40
CA GLU A 360 -13.33 -7.19 -42.39
C GLU A 360 -12.69 -5.81 -42.60
N MET A 361 -13.27 -5.01 -43.50
CA MET A 361 -12.81 -3.64 -43.75
C MET A 361 -13.10 -2.74 -42.54
N LEU A 362 -14.20 -2.95 -41.82
CA LEU A 362 -14.47 -2.27 -40.55
C LEU A 362 -13.41 -2.58 -39.49
N LEU A 363 -13.00 -3.85 -39.34
CA LEU A 363 -11.93 -4.25 -38.42
C LEU A 363 -10.58 -3.62 -38.82
N LEU A 364 -10.28 -3.56 -40.11
CA LEU A 364 -9.08 -2.90 -40.62
C LEU A 364 -9.10 -1.39 -40.36
N LEU A 365 -10.23 -0.73 -40.57
CA LEU A 365 -10.42 0.69 -40.25
C LEU A 365 -10.27 0.93 -38.75
N ALA A 366 -10.87 0.06 -37.91
CA ALA A 366 -10.72 0.11 -36.47
C ALA A 366 -9.24 0.04 -36.08
N ALA A 367 -8.52 -0.97 -36.56
CA ALA A 367 -7.10 -1.16 -36.27
C ALA A 367 -6.21 0.00 -36.74
N ARG A 368 -6.52 0.63 -37.88
CA ARG A 368 -5.81 1.83 -38.36
C ARG A 368 -5.93 3.01 -37.39
N ALA A 369 -6.99 3.08 -36.59
CA ALA A 369 -7.17 4.11 -35.57
C ALA A 369 -6.38 3.83 -34.28
N PHE A 370 -5.76 2.66 -34.14
CA PHE A 370 -5.03 2.22 -32.93
C PHE A 370 -3.51 2.20 -33.14
N ARG A 371 -2.76 2.40 -32.04
CA ARG A 371 -1.30 2.50 -32.07
C ARG A 371 -0.65 1.11 -31.95
N VAL A 372 0.47 0.89 -32.65
CA VAL A 372 1.20 -0.42 -32.59
C VAL A 372 2.20 -0.47 -31.44
N GLU A 373 2.80 0.67 -31.08
CA GLU A 373 3.98 0.75 -30.22
C GLU A 373 3.67 0.76 -28.72
N ASN A 374 2.48 1.25 -28.33
CA ASN A 374 2.03 1.31 -26.93
C ASN A 374 0.58 0.80 -26.90
N GLN A 375 0.41 -0.49 -26.64
CA GLN A 375 -0.87 -1.15 -26.81
C GLN A 375 -1.62 -1.20 -25.48
N ASP A 376 -2.56 -0.26 -25.29
CA ASP A 376 -3.65 -0.44 -24.32
C ASP A 376 -4.40 -1.76 -24.63
N ALA A 377 -5.12 -2.32 -23.65
CA ALA A 377 -5.84 -3.59 -23.82
C ALA A 377 -6.78 -3.62 -25.04
N ILE A 378 -7.41 -2.48 -25.38
CA ILE A 378 -8.26 -2.34 -26.58
C ILE A 378 -7.40 -2.33 -27.85
N ASP A 379 -6.32 -1.57 -27.86
CA ASP A 379 -5.38 -1.44 -28.98
C ASP A 379 -4.76 -2.81 -29.30
N ALA A 380 -4.30 -3.53 -28.28
CA ALA A 380 -3.77 -4.89 -28.40
C ALA A 380 -4.79 -5.87 -29.00
N CYS A 381 -6.05 -5.80 -28.53
CA CYS A 381 -7.14 -6.63 -29.05
C CYS A 381 -7.37 -6.38 -30.54
N ILE A 382 -7.58 -5.13 -30.93
CA ILE A 382 -7.95 -4.77 -32.31
C ILE A 382 -6.77 -4.96 -33.27
N VAL A 383 -5.56 -4.57 -32.88
CA VAL A 383 -4.33 -4.79 -33.69
C VAL A 383 -4.00 -6.28 -33.78
N GLY A 384 -4.21 -7.04 -32.71
CA GLY A 384 -4.02 -8.50 -32.68
C GLY A 384 -4.98 -9.27 -33.60
N MET A 385 -6.09 -8.66 -34.03
CA MET A 385 -7.01 -9.28 -35.00
C MET A 385 -6.54 -9.23 -36.44
N LEU A 386 -5.51 -8.42 -36.76
CA LEU A 386 -4.97 -8.28 -38.11
C LEU A 386 -3.81 -9.25 -38.38
N VAL A 387 -3.73 -9.70 -39.63
CA VAL A 387 -2.61 -10.53 -40.13
C VAL A 387 -1.35 -9.67 -40.38
N ASP A 388 -1.51 -8.41 -40.82
CA ASP A 388 -0.42 -7.46 -41.08
C ASP A 388 -0.49 -6.22 -40.17
N LYS A 389 0.62 -5.91 -39.47
CA LYS A 389 0.67 -4.90 -38.38
C LYS A 389 1.18 -3.52 -38.83
N ARG A 390 0.51 -2.86 -39.78
CA ARG A 390 0.81 -1.46 -40.16
C ARG A 390 -0.40 -0.56 -39.95
N THR A 391 -0.35 0.36 -38.98
CA THR A 391 -1.48 1.23 -38.63
C THR A 391 -1.06 2.70 -38.50
N THR A 392 -1.91 3.61 -38.99
CA THR A 392 -1.75 5.07 -38.90
C THR A 392 -3.14 5.73 -38.91
N MET A 393 -3.45 6.57 -37.90
CA MET A 393 -4.76 7.22 -37.73
C MET A 393 -5.17 8.11 -38.91
N THR A 394 -4.19 8.73 -39.56
CA THR A 394 -4.33 9.40 -40.85
C THR A 394 -3.46 8.65 -41.85
N TYR A 395 -4.06 8.13 -42.91
CA TYR A 395 -3.34 7.39 -43.95
C TYR A 395 -3.65 7.96 -45.32
N ILE A 396 -2.65 7.85 -46.20
CA ILE A 396 -2.78 8.16 -47.62
C ILE A 396 -3.03 6.83 -48.31
N ASP A 397 -4.18 6.70 -48.96
CA ASP A 397 -4.47 5.50 -49.74
C ASP A 397 -3.60 5.43 -51.01
N SER A 398 -3.55 4.27 -51.65
CA SER A 398 -2.86 4.01 -52.93
C SER A 398 -3.20 5.02 -54.04
N ASN A 399 -4.38 5.65 -53.96
CA ASN A 399 -4.87 6.67 -54.88
C ASN A 399 -4.51 8.12 -54.47
N GLY A 400 -3.72 8.33 -53.42
CA GLY A 400 -3.25 9.67 -52.98
C GLY A 400 -4.27 10.51 -52.19
N SER A 401 -5.34 9.88 -51.70
CA SER A 401 -6.39 10.49 -50.87
C SER A 401 -6.09 10.34 -49.39
N TRP A 402 -6.34 11.39 -48.60
CA TRP A 402 -6.11 11.41 -47.16
C TRP A 402 -7.39 11.01 -46.40
N HIS A 403 -7.29 9.95 -45.60
CA HIS A 403 -8.39 9.44 -44.78
C HIS A 403 -8.03 9.52 -43.30
N ARG A 404 -9.00 9.92 -42.46
CA ARG A 404 -8.89 9.95 -41.00
C ARG A 404 -9.97 9.06 -40.39
N VAL A 405 -9.62 8.26 -39.41
CA VAL A 405 -10.54 7.34 -38.71
C VAL A 405 -10.62 7.71 -37.24
N SER A 406 -11.80 7.63 -36.62
CA SER A 406 -12.05 7.97 -35.21
C SER A 406 -13.15 7.09 -34.61
N LYS A 407 -13.39 7.24 -33.31
CA LYS A 407 -14.41 6.56 -32.52
C LYS A 407 -15.54 7.54 -32.23
N ASP A 408 -16.79 7.16 -32.47
CA ASP A 408 -17.97 7.97 -32.10
C ASP A 408 -19.24 7.10 -32.05
N ALA A 409 -20.36 7.56 -31.48
CA ALA A 409 -21.63 6.81 -31.40
C ALA A 409 -22.84 7.64 -31.87
N LYS A 410 -23.63 7.13 -32.84
CA LYS A 410 -24.86 7.77 -33.35
C LYS A 410 -26.16 7.23 -32.71
N LYS A 411 -27.23 8.04 -32.72
CA LYS A 411 -28.57 7.72 -32.17
C LYS A 411 -29.22 6.41 -32.67
N LYS A 412 -29.06 6.02 -33.95
CA LYS A 412 -29.58 4.72 -34.46
C LYS A 412 -28.78 3.51 -33.97
N ALA A 413 -27.61 3.73 -33.40
CA ALA A 413 -26.74 2.69 -32.88
C ALA A 413 -27.10 2.28 -31.44
N HIS A 414 -27.94 3.05 -30.75
CA HIS A 414 -28.26 2.85 -29.33
C HIS A 414 -28.98 1.51 -29.08
N ASP A 415 -29.97 1.15 -29.90
CA ASP A 415 -30.68 -0.13 -29.76
C ASP A 415 -29.76 -1.36 -29.89
N ILE A 416 -28.70 -1.25 -30.71
CA ILE A 416 -27.71 -2.33 -30.88
C ILE A 416 -26.73 -2.33 -29.70
N ILE A 417 -26.33 -1.15 -29.23
CA ILE A 417 -25.50 -0.99 -28.03
C ILE A 417 -26.20 -1.61 -26.82
N ASP A 418 -27.50 -1.40 -26.65
CA ASP A 418 -28.28 -1.98 -25.55
C ASP A 418 -28.36 -3.50 -25.67
N LYS A 419 -28.58 -4.04 -26.88
CA LYS A 419 -28.51 -5.50 -27.13
C LYS A 419 -27.13 -6.10 -26.84
N PHE A 420 -26.06 -5.36 -27.10
CA PHE A 420 -24.71 -5.77 -26.74
C PHE A 420 -24.51 -5.72 -25.23
N ALA A 421 -25.02 -4.68 -24.56
CA ALA A 421 -24.95 -4.51 -23.12
C ALA A 421 -25.70 -5.63 -22.36
N ASP A 422 -26.88 -6.04 -22.83
CA ASP A 422 -27.65 -7.18 -22.30
C ASP A 422 -26.89 -8.51 -22.37
N ARG A 423 -25.97 -8.63 -23.33
CA ARG A 423 -25.08 -9.79 -23.49
C ARG A 423 -23.75 -9.66 -22.73
N GLY A 424 -23.55 -8.54 -22.04
CA GLY A 424 -22.30 -8.22 -21.33
C GLY A 424 -21.16 -7.76 -22.24
N LEU A 425 -21.48 -7.22 -23.42
CA LEU A 425 -20.51 -6.78 -24.42
C LEU A 425 -20.39 -5.24 -24.37
N ARG A 426 -19.17 -4.73 -24.27
CA ARG A 426 -18.88 -3.30 -24.51
C ARG A 426 -19.02 -2.99 -26.00
N SER A 427 -19.38 -1.77 -26.33
CA SER A 427 -19.57 -1.35 -27.73
C SER A 427 -18.51 -0.32 -28.12
N LEU A 428 -17.83 -0.54 -29.25
CA LEU A 428 -16.89 0.41 -29.84
C LEU A 428 -17.40 0.86 -31.21
N GLY A 429 -17.66 2.16 -31.36
CA GLY A 429 -18.04 2.75 -32.64
C GLY A 429 -16.82 3.15 -33.47
N VAL A 430 -16.90 2.95 -34.79
CA VAL A 430 -15.86 3.37 -35.74
C VAL A 430 -16.48 4.33 -36.75
N ALA A 431 -15.82 5.46 -36.94
CA ALA A 431 -16.17 6.51 -37.87
C ALA A 431 -14.98 6.84 -38.78
N ARG A 432 -15.24 7.25 -40.02
CA ARG A 432 -14.21 7.71 -40.96
C ARG A 432 -14.57 9.06 -41.55
N GLN A 433 -13.57 9.83 -41.94
CA GLN A 433 -13.72 11.05 -42.72
C GLN A 433 -12.62 11.15 -43.77
N THR A 434 -12.88 11.94 -44.81
CA THR A 434 -11.88 12.31 -45.82
C THR A 434 -11.33 13.70 -45.48
N VAL A 435 -10.06 13.97 -45.77
CA VAL A 435 -9.46 15.30 -45.58
C VAL A 435 -9.13 15.89 -46.96
N PRO A 436 -10.03 16.72 -47.54
CA PRO A 436 -9.86 17.23 -48.90
C PRO A 436 -8.62 18.11 -49.06
N GLU A 437 -8.29 18.88 -48.02
CA GLU A 437 -7.20 19.87 -48.04
C GLU A 437 -5.79 19.26 -47.90
N LYS A 438 -5.68 17.94 -47.68
CA LYS A 438 -4.41 17.19 -47.58
C LYS A 438 -3.38 17.77 -46.59
N THR A 439 -3.83 18.50 -45.58
CA THR A 439 -3.02 19.06 -44.49
C THR A 439 -3.37 18.40 -43.17
N LYS A 440 -2.40 18.30 -42.25
CA LYS A 440 -2.59 17.61 -40.95
C LYS A 440 -3.61 18.33 -40.06
N ASP A 441 -3.62 19.66 -40.08
CA ASP A 441 -4.38 20.50 -39.14
C ASP A 441 -5.77 20.91 -39.65
N SER A 442 -6.13 20.55 -40.88
CA SER A 442 -7.41 20.92 -41.47
C SER A 442 -8.60 20.12 -40.89
N PRO A 443 -9.75 20.76 -40.63
CA PRO A 443 -11.00 20.08 -40.32
C PRO A 443 -11.51 19.38 -41.59
N GLY A 444 -11.45 18.04 -41.59
CA GLY A 444 -11.90 17.21 -42.72
C GLY A 444 -13.40 17.26 -43.00
N SER A 445 -13.87 16.40 -43.90
CA SER A 445 -15.28 16.22 -44.23
C SER A 445 -16.10 15.74 -43.01
N PRO A 446 -17.44 15.87 -43.02
CA PRO A 446 -18.28 15.31 -41.96
C PRO A 446 -17.98 13.83 -41.68
N TRP A 447 -17.97 13.44 -40.40
CA TRP A 447 -17.73 12.07 -39.98
C TRP A 447 -18.84 11.13 -40.46
N GLU A 448 -18.43 10.09 -41.18
CA GLU A 448 -19.28 8.97 -41.54
C GLU A 448 -19.15 7.88 -40.49
N PHE A 449 -20.28 7.46 -39.92
CA PHE A 449 -20.30 6.38 -38.94
C PHE A 449 -20.36 5.04 -39.67
N VAL A 450 -19.32 4.23 -39.52
CA VAL A 450 -19.08 3.03 -40.33
C VAL A 450 -19.71 1.79 -39.70
N GLY A 451 -19.52 1.57 -38.39
CA GLY A 451 -19.95 0.34 -37.74
C GLY A 451 -19.70 0.30 -36.23
N LEU A 452 -20.20 -0.76 -35.59
CA LEU A 452 -20.03 -1.07 -34.18
C LEU A 452 -19.32 -2.42 -34.01
N LEU A 453 -18.35 -2.47 -33.10
CA LEU A 453 -17.65 -3.69 -32.69
C LEU A 453 -18.02 -4.03 -31.24
N PRO A 454 -18.52 -5.25 -30.98
CA PRO A 454 -18.73 -5.73 -29.62
C PRO A 454 -17.40 -6.23 -29.03
N LEU A 455 -17.03 -5.69 -27.87
CA LEU A 455 -15.88 -6.06 -27.08
C LEU A 455 -16.33 -6.89 -25.87
N PHE A 456 -15.83 -8.11 -25.77
CA PHE A 456 -16.04 -8.99 -24.64
C PHE A 456 -14.81 -8.98 -23.73
N ASP A 457 -15.03 -8.76 -22.45
CA ASP A 457 -14.00 -8.83 -21.41
C ASP A 457 -14.24 -10.09 -20.56
N PRO A 458 -13.48 -11.17 -20.78
CA PRO A 458 -13.71 -12.42 -20.07
C PRO A 458 -13.39 -12.29 -18.58
N PRO A 459 -14.23 -12.86 -17.68
CA PRO A 459 -13.89 -12.97 -16.28
C PRO A 459 -12.67 -13.87 -16.10
N ARG A 460 -11.89 -13.65 -15.03
CA ARG A 460 -10.79 -14.57 -14.71
C ARG A 460 -11.35 -15.91 -14.22
N HIS A 461 -10.57 -16.96 -14.40
CA HIS A 461 -10.98 -18.33 -14.04
C HIS A 461 -11.10 -18.53 -12.52
N ASP A 462 -10.32 -17.77 -11.75
CA ASP A 462 -10.22 -17.81 -10.28
C ASP A 462 -11.20 -16.84 -9.59
N SER A 463 -11.64 -15.76 -10.27
CA SER A 463 -12.46 -14.72 -9.66
C SER A 463 -13.74 -15.24 -9.02
N ALA A 464 -14.48 -16.13 -9.70
CA ALA A 464 -15.75 -16.66 -9.19
C ALA A 464 -15.58 -17.50 -7.92
N GLU A 465 -14.51 -18.31 -7.85
CA GLU A 465 -14.17 -19.08 -6.64
C GLU A 465 -13.70 -18.16 -5.52
N THR A 466 -12.87 -17.17 -5.86
CA THR A 466 -12.34 -16.19 -4.91
C THR A 466 -13.45 -15.36 -4.25
N ILE A 467 -14.44 -14.91 -5.04
CA ILE A 467 -15.61 -14.19 -4.52
C ILE A 467 -16.38 -15.06 -3.52
N ARG A 468 -16.59 -16.35 -3.83
CA ARG A 468 -17.26 -17.27 -2.88
C ARG A 468 -16.44 -17.45 -1.61
N ARG A 469 -15.11 -17.55 -1.73
CA ARG A 469 -14.21 -17.68 -0.58
C ARG A 469 -14.21 -16.41 0.28
N ALA A 470 -14.21 -15.23 -0.33
CA ALA A 470 -14.33 -13.95 0.34
C ALA A 470 -15.62 -13.87 1.15
N LEU A 471 -16.76 -14.23 0.55
CA LEU A 471 -18.05 -14.29 1.23
C LEU A 471 -18.06 -15.29 2.39
N HIS A 472 -17.41 -16.46 2.23
CA HIS A 472 -17.24 -17.43 3.31
C HIS A 472 -16.37 -16.91 4.47
N LEU A 473 -15.44 -16.00 4.19
CA LEU A 473 -14.59 -15.34 5.18
C LEU A 473 -15.24 -14.06 5.77
N GLY A 474 -16.51 -13.79 5.43
CA GLY A 474 -17.23 -12.62 5.90
C GLY A 474 -16.91 -11.31 5.17
N VAL A 475 -16.19 -11.37 4.05
CA VAL A 475 -15.86 -10.20 3.21
C VAL A 475 -16.87 -10.07 2.07
N ASN A 476 -17.66 -9.00 2.08
CA ASN A 476 -18.61 -8.69 1.01
C ASN A 476 -17.89 -8.06 -0.19
N VAL A 477 -17.91 -8.71 -1.36
CA VAL A 477 -17.29 -8.18 -2.57
C VAL A 477 -18.30 -7.37 -3.38
N LYS A 478 -18.03 -6.08 -3.57
CA LYS A 478 -18.86 -5.15 -4.34
C LYS A 478 -18.17 -4.79 -5.66
N MET A 479 -18.86 -4.99 -6.79
CA MET A 479 -18.33 -4.60 -8.11
C MET A 479 -18.45 -3.09 -8.32
N ILE A 480 -17.37 -2.42 -8.69
CA ILE A 480 -17.38 -1.03 -9.15
C ILE A 480 -17.01 -1.00 -10.62
N THR A 481 -17.83 -0.39 -11.47
CA THR A 481 -17.51 -0.30 -12.90
C THR A 481 -18.01 0.97 -13.57
N GLY A 482 -17.21 1.49 -14.51
CA GLY A 482 -17.65 2.55 -15.44
C GLY A 482 -18.57 2.06 -16.55
N ASP A 483 -18.72 0.74 -16.72
CA ASP A 483 -19.62 0.16 -17.72
C ASP A 483 -21.10 0.38 -17.34
N GLN A 484 -21.98 0.27 -18.32
CA GLN A 484 -23.42 0.35 -18.10
C GLN A 484 -23.92 -0.78 -17.18
N LEU A 485 -25.03 -0.53 -16.50
CA LEU A 485 -25.60 -1.44 -15.51
C LEU A 485 -25.91 -2.84 -16.06
N ALA A 486 -26.37 -2.94 -17.31
CA ALA A 486 -26.64 -4.24 -17.95
C ALA A 486 -25.38 -5.10 -18.06
N ILE A 487 -24.25 -4.50 -18.45
CA ILE A 487 -22.95 -5.18 -18.54
C ILE A 487 -22.47 -5.62 -17.15
N GLY A 488 -22.60 -4.74 -16.16
CA GLY A 488 -22.25 -5.03 -14.76
C GLY A 488 -23.07 -6.22 -14.22
N LYS A 489 -24.39 -6.20 -14.39
CA LYS A 489 -25.28 -7.28 -13.95
C LYS A 489 -24.99 -8.60 -14.65
N GLU A 490 -24.74 -8.60 -15.95
CA GLU A 490 -24.40 -9.83 -16.68
C GLU A 490 -23.05 -10.40 -16.23
N THR A 491 -22.06 -9.53 -15.99
CA THR A 491 -20.75 -9.95 -15.46
C THR A 491 -20.90 -10.49 -14.03
N GLY A 492 -21.65 -9.79 -13.17
CA GLY A 492 -21.95 -10.21 -11.80
C GLY A 492 -22.68 -11.55 -11.73
N ARG A 493 -23.63 -11.79 -12.64
CA ARG A 493 -24.34 -13.07 -12.77
C ARG A 493 -23.39 -14.22 -13.12
N ARG A 494 -22.42 -14.01 -14.01
CA ARG A 494 -21.43 -15.03 -14.38
C ARG A 494 -20.43 -15.32 -13.27
N LEU A 495 -20.03 -14.28 -12.54
CA LEU A 495 -19.10 -14.39 -11.40
C LEU A 495 -19.76 -14.92 -10.12
N GLY A 496 -21.09 -14.88 -10.03
CA GLY A 496 -21.84 -15.33 -8.85
C GLY A 496 -21.90 -14.31 -7.71
N MET A 497 -21.73 -13.01 -7.99
CA MET A 497 -21.83 -11.92 -7.00
C MET A 497 -23.26 -11.49 -6.69
N GLY A 498 -24.23 -11.91 -7.52
CA GLY A 498 -25.59 -11.37 -7.49
C GLY A 498 -25.81 -10.29 -8.55
N THR A 499 -27.04 -9.78 -8.60
CA THR A 499 -27.47 -8.78 -9.58
C THR A 499 -28.11 -7.56 -8.93
N ASN A 500 -28.00 -7.42 -7.60
CA ASN A 500 -28.53 -6.27 -6.86
C ASN A 500 -27.59 -5.06 -7.01
N MET A 501 -27.44 -4.60 -8.25
CA MET A 501 -26.54 -3.52 -8.63
C MET A 501 -27.33 -2.28 -9.06
N TYR A 502 -26.75 -1.11 -8.79
CA TYR A 502 -27.38 0.20 -9.02
C TYR A 502 -26.49 1.10 -9.88
N PRO A 503 -27.06 2.00 -10.70
CA PRO A 503 -26.28 2.99 -11.41
C PRO A 503 -25.80 4.10 -10.45
N SER A 504 -24.67 4.73 -10.76
CA SER A 504 -24.13 5.81 -9.91
C SER A 504 -25.06 7.02 -9.80
N SER A 505 -25.96 7.25 -10.77
CA SER A 505 -26.98 8.30 -10.72
C SER A 505 -27.93 8.19 -9.53
N THR A 506 -28.14 6.96 -9.02
CA THR A 506 -28.96 6.71 -7.82
C THR A 506 -28.27 7.24 -6.56
N LEU A 507 -26.94 7.32 -6.54
CA LEU A 507 -26.14 7.84 -5.42
C LEU A 507 -26.21 9.37 -5.29
N LEU A 508 -26.42 10.06 -6.43
CA LEU A 508 -26.49 11.52 -6.51
C LEU A 508 -27.89 12.09 -6.21
N GLY A 509 -28.89 11.24 -5.94
CA GLY A 509 -30.27 11.67 -5.73
C GLY A 509 -30.93 12.32 -6.97
N GLN A 510 -30.34 12.19 -8.16
CA GLN A 510 -30.80 12.87 -9.36
C GLN A 510 -31.92 12.14 -10.12
N ASN A 511 -32.15 10.84 -9.85
CA ASN A 511 -33.30 10.11 -10.35
C ASN A 511 -34.20 9.68 -9.19
N LYS A 512 -35.32 10.40 -9.05
CA LYS A 512 -36.48 10.05 -8.22
C LYS A 512 -37.23 8.88 -8.85
N ASP A 513 -36.73 7.66 -8.70
CA ASP A 513 -37.56 6.47 -8.92
C ASP A 513 -38.41 6.24 -7.66
N GLU A 514 -39.73 6.19 -7.79
CA GLU A 514 -40.72 6.09 -6.69
C GLU A 514 -40.54 4.86 -5.77
N ARG A 515 -39.68 3.89 -6.13
CA ARG A 515 -39.33 2.73 -5.29
C ARG A 515 -38.11 2.94 -4.39
N VAL A 516 -37.27 3.93 -4.70
CA VAL A 516 -36.04 4.26 -3.95
C VAL A 516 -36.33 5.21 -2.78
N ASP A 517 -37.49 5.86 -2.75
CA ASP A 517 -37.90 6.84 -1.73
C ASP A 517 -38.08 6.28 -0.30
N THR A 518 -37.89 4.98 -0.07
CA THR A 518 -38.07 4.35 1.27
C THR A 518 -36.79 3.89 1.95
N ILE A 519 -35.65 3.86 1.24
CA ILE A 519 -34.37 3.37 1.80
C ILE A 519 -33.35 4.51 1.73
N ASP A 520 -32.68 4.77 2.85
CA ASP A 520 -31.57 5.73 2.93
C ASP A 520 -30.46 5.32 1.94
N VAL A 521 -29.85 6.29 1.25
CA VAL A 521 -28.86 6.01 0.19
C VAL A 521 -27.69 5.20 0.75
N ASP A 522 -27.32 5.43 2.00
CA ASP A 522 -26.26 4.69 2.68
C ASP A 522 -26.63 3.22 2.93
N GLU A 523 -27.88 2.94 3.33
CA GLU A 523 -28.37 1.57 3.51
C GLU A 523 -28.48 0.84 2.16
N LEU A 524 -28.82 1.56 1.10
CA LEU A 524 -28.77 1.06 -0.26
C LEU A 524 -27.33 0.70 -0.65
N ILE A 525 -26.35 1.55 -0.31
CA ILE A 525 -24.94 1.28 -0.61
C ILE A 525 -24.44 0.01 0.10
N GLU A 526 -24.81 -0.14 1.37
CA GLU A 526 -24.47 -1.30 2.19
C GLU A 526 -25.06 -2.61 1.63
N LYS A 527 -26.30 -2.57 1.13
CA LYS A 527 -26.99 -3.76 0.56
C LYS A 527 -26.70 -4.03 -0.92
N ALA A 528 -26.06 -3.11 -1.63
CA ALA A 528 -25.78 -3.27 -3.06
C ALA A 528 -24.63 -4.26 -3.31
N ASP A 529 -24.77 -5.11 -4.31
CA ASP A 529 -23.70 -6.02 -4.79
C ASP A 529 -22.70 -5.30 -5.72
N GLY A 530 -23.05 -4.09 -6.16
CA GLY A 530 -22.17 -3.30 -7.03
C GLY A 530 -22.82 -2.05 -7.63
N PHE A 531 -21.97 -1.23 -8.24
CA PHE A 531 -22.32 0.03 -8.85
C PHE A 531 -21.78 0.13 -10.28
N ALA A 532 -22.61 0.63 -11.18
CA ALA A 532 -22.31 0.77 -12.60
C ALA A 532 -22.39 2.23 -13.07
N GLY A 533 -21.72 2.56 -14.18
CA GLY A 533 -21.59 3.93 -14.68
C GLY A 533 -20.81 4.85 -13.73
N VAL A 534 -19.93 4.27 -12.90
CA VAL A 534 -19.26 4.97 -11.81
C VAL A 534 -18.10 5.82 -12.35
N PHE A 535 -18.19 7.13 -12.13
CA PHE A 535 -17.11 8.07 -12.38
C PHE A 535 -16.12 8.10 -11.20
N PRO A 536 -14.90 8.62 -11.37
CA PRO A 536 -13.88 8.65 -10.32
C PRO A 536 -14.37 9.25 -8.98
N GLU A 537 -15.11 10.35 -9.06
CA GLU A 537 -15.70 11.05 -7.91
C GLU A 537 -16.69 10.15 -7.15
N HIS A 538 -17.48 9.35 -7.88
CA HIS A 538 -18.43 8.42 -7.29
C HIS A 538 -17.73 7.25 -6.60
N LYS A 539 -16.56 6.78 -7.11
CA LYS A 539 -15.77 5.74 -6.44
C LYS A 539 -15.34 6.20 -5.04
N TYR A 540 -14.83 7.44 -4.96
CA TYR A 540 -14.43 8.05 -3.70
C TYR A 540 -15.60 8.16 -2.72
N GLU A 541 -16.75 8.64 -3.18
CA GLU A 541 -17.93 8.82 -2.33
C GLU A 541 -18.52 7.49 -1.83
N ILE A 542 -18.54 6.44 -2.66
CA ILE A 542 -18.97 5.09 -2.25
C ILE A 542 -18.10 4.57 -1.10
N VAL A 543 -16.77 4.63 -1.26
CA VAL A 543 -15.82 4.19 -0.23
C VAL A 543 -15.98 5.02 1.04
N LYS A 544 -16.05 6.34 0.91
CA LYS A 544 -16.22 7.25 2.05
C LYS A 544 -17.48 6.92 2.85
N ARG A 545 -18.62 6.67 2.21
CA ARG A 545 -19.88 6.34 2.90
C ARG A 545 -19.84 4.97 3.58
N LEU A 546 -19.19 3.99 2.96
CA LEU A 546 -18.96 2.68 3.60
C LEU A 546 -18.11 2.84 4.87
N GLU A 547 -17.06 3.66 4.83
CA GLU A 547 -16.24 3.95 6.01
C GLU A 547 -16.97 4.75 7.10
N GLU A 548 -17.82 5.72 6.72
CA GLU A 548 -18.67 6.47 7.66
C GLU A 548 -19.66 5.55 8.39
N ARG A 549 -20.06 4.45 7.74
CA ARG A 549 -20.85 3.35 8.34
C ARG A 549 -20.02 2.36 9.15
N LYS A 550 -18.72 2.62 9.34
CA LYS A 550 -17.75 1.83 10.10
C LYS A 550 -17.35 0.49 9.45
N HIS A 551 -17.57 0.33 8.15
CA HIS A 551 -16.96 -0.77 7.42
C HIS A 551 -15.47 -0.49 7.19
N ILE A 552 -14.65 -1.54 7.27
CA ILE A 552 -13.23 -1.48 6.88
C ILE A 552 -13.19 -1.82 5.40
N CYS A 553 -13.15 -0.79 4.57
CA CYS A 553 -13.29 -0.91 3.13
C CYS A 553 -11.93 -1.12 2.47
N GLY A 554 -11.75 -2.28 1.85
CA GLY A 554 -10.72 -2.48 0.82
C GLY A 554 -11.21 -1.97 -0.53
N MET A 555 -10.32 -1.36 -1.32
CA MET A 555 -10.63 -1.00 -2.70
C MET A 555 -9.53 -1.44 -3.65
N THR A 556 -9.88 -2.09 -4.77
CA THR A 556 -8.92 -2.39 -5.84
C THR A 556 -9.03 -1.37 -6.97
N GLY A 557 -7.91 -0.99 -7.59
CA GLY A 557 -7.91 -0.12 -8.78
C GLY A 557 -6.64 -0.23 -9.60
N ASP A 558 -6.72 0.17 -10.87
CA ASP A 558 -5.62 0.09 -11.84
C ASP A 558 -5.24 1.47 -12.43
N GLY A 559 -6.18 2.40 -12.48
CA GLY A 559 -6.02 3.67 -13.18
C GLY A 559 -5.71 4.89 -12.30
N VAL A 560 -5.25 5.96 -12.94
CA VAL A 560 -5.11 7.32 -12.35
C VAL A 560 -6.39 7.88 -11.74
N ASN A 561 -7.51 7.33 -12.18
CA ASN A 561 -8.86 7.68 -11.78
C ASN A 561 -9.23 7.05 -10.44
N ASP A 562 -8.57 5.95 -10.06
CA ASP A 562 -8.84 5.23 -8.83
C ASP A 562 -8.00 5.76 -7.68
N ALA A 563 -6.91 6.47 -7.97
CA ALA A 563 -5.98 6.99 -6.97
C ALA A 563 -6.65 7.74 -5.79
N PRO A 564 -7.64 8.64 -6.00
CA PRO A 564 -8.31 9.30 -4.87
C PRO A 564 -9.09 8.33 -3.98
N ALA A 565 -9.74 7.33 -4.58
CA ALA A 565 -10.57 6.37 -3.88
C ALA A 565 -9.72 5.28 -3.20
N LEU A 566 -8.62 4.86 -3.82
CA LEU A 566 -7.58 4.00 -3.23
C LEU A 566 -6.97 4.63 -1.97
N LYS A 567 -6.63 5.92 -2.03
CA LYS A 567 -6.08 6.66 -0.89
C LYS A 567 -7.10 6.90 0.23
N LYS A 568 -8.39 6.95 -0.13
CA LYS A 568 -9.47 7.15 0.84
C LYS A 568 -9.84 5.87 1.56
N ALA A 569 -9.79 4.74 0.86
CA ALA A 569 -10.08 3.43 1.41
C ALA A 569 -9.17 3.13 2.61
N SER A 570 -9.70 2.32 3.53
CA SER A 570 -8.94 1.82 4.66
C SER A 570 -7.76 0.99 4.16
N ILE A 571 -7.95 0.29 3.02
CA ILE A 571 -6.87 -0.40 2.31
C ILE A 571 -7.03 -0.17 0.81
N GLY A 572 -6.13 0.62 0.22
CA GLY A 572 -5.99 0.71 -1.23
C GLY A 572 -5.16 -0.45 -1.77
N ILE A 573 -5.67 -1.19 -2.76
CA ILE A 573 -4.99 -2.31 -3.42
C ILE A 573 -4.77 -1.98 -4.90
N ALA A 574 -3.52 -1.84 -5.33
CA ALA A 574 -3.17 -1.70 -6.74
C ALA A 574 -2.92 -3.07 -7.37
N VAL A 575 -3.46 -3.28 -8.57
CA VAL A 575 -3.21 -4.50 -9.37
C VAL A 575 -1.81 -4.45 -10.01
N ASP A 576 -1.26 -5.58 -10.45
CA ASP A 576 0.07 -5.61 -11.08
C ASP A 576 0.17 -4.70 -12.31
N ASP A 577 -0.79 -4.71 -13.22
CA ASP A 577 -0.77 -3.79 -14.38
C ASP A 577 -1.19 -2.34 -14.06
N ALA A 578 -1.31 -1.98 -12.76
CA ALA A 578 -1.74 -0.65 -12.36
C ALA A 578 -0.72 0.44 -12.71
N THR A 579 -1.24 1.62 -13.07
CA THR A 579 -0.45 2.83 -13.30
C THR A 579 0.42 3.19 -12.09
N ASN A 580 1.56 3.83 -12.32
CA ASN A 580 2.44 4.32 -11.25
C ASN A 580 1.68 5.21 -10.24
N ALA A 581 0.72 6.00 -10.73
CA ALA A 581 -0.19 6.78 -9.90
C ALA A 581 -1.06 5.92 -8.95
N ALA A 582 -1.72 4.89 -9.47
CA ALA A 582 -2.53 3.96 -8.67
C ALA A 582 -1.66 3.18 -7.67
N ARG A 583 -0.51 2.66 -8.13
CA ARG A 583 0.48 2.01 -7.26
C ARG A 583 0.90 2.94 -6.13
N SER A 584 1.21 4.21 -6.41
CA SER A 584 1.61 5.19 -5.38
C SER A 584 0.48 5.55 -4.40
N ALA A 585 -0.76 5.57 -4.84
CA ALA A 585 -1.92 5.87 -4.00
C ALA A 585 -2.37 4.68 -3.12
N SER A 586 -2.10 3.45 -3.56
CA SER A 586 -2.44 2.23 -2.83
C SER A 586 -1.50 1.96 -1.63
N ASP A 587 -2.01 1.21 -0.66
CA ASP A 587 -1.27 0.73 0.51
C ASP A 587 -0.62 -0.63 0.23
N ILE A 588 -1.25 -1.43 -0.63
CA ILE A 588 -0.76 -2.76 -1.05
C ILE A 588 -0.72 -2.83 -2.57
N VAL A 589 0.39 -3.35 -3.11
CA VAL A 589 0.58 -3.54 -4.56
C VAL A 589 0.71 -5.02 -4.84
N LEU A 590 -0.17 -5.55 -5.68
CA LEU A 590 -0.10 -6.92 -6.16
C LEU A 590 0.95 -7.00 -7.28
N THR A 591 1.84 -7.99 -7.23
CA THR A 591 2.78 -8.32 -8.31
C THR A 591 2.33 -9.53 -9.12
N GLU A 592 1.24 -10.17 -8.71
CA GLU A 592 0.55 -11.19 -9.50
C GLU A 592 -0.87 -10.71 -9.83
N PRO A 593 -1.37 -10.97 -11.05
CA PRO A 593 -2.65 -10.45 -11.50
C PRO A 593 -3.82 -11.33 -11.03
N GLY A 594 -4.73 -10.78 -10.24
CA GLY A 594 -5.99 -11.43 -9.88
C GLY A 594 -6.44 -11.15 -8.46
N LEU A 595 -7.65 -11.59 -8.14
CA LEU A 595 -8.23 -11.44 -6.80
C LEU A 595 -7.76 -12.55 -5.83
N SER A 596 -7.37 -13.71 -6.36
CA SER A 596 -6.95 -14.89 -5.58
C SER A 596 -5.76 -14.61 -4.66
N VAL A 597 -4.84 -13.75 -5.10
CA VAL A 597 -3.65 -13.32 -4.35
C VAL A 597 -4.02 -12.73 -2.97
N ILE A 598 -5.20 -12.11 -2.84
CA ILE A 598 -5.66 -11.53 -1.57
C ILE A 598 -6.06 -12.61 -0.54
N PHE A 599 -6.42 -13.82 -1.00
CA PHE A 599 -7.07 -14.83 -0.14
C PHE A 599 -6.28 -16.14 0.04
N ASP A 600 -5.18 -16.35 -0.69
CA ASP A 600 -4.40 -17.59 -0.63
C ASP A 600 -3.27 -17.56 0.38
N PHE A 601 -3.51 -18.17 1.55
CA PHE A 601 -2.50 -18.43 2.58
C PHE A 601 -2.14 -19.93 2.63
N SER A 602 -0.85 -20.27 2.56
CA SER A 602 -0.35 -21.64 2.73
C SER A 602 0.72 -21.73 3.82
N PRO A 603 0.63 -22.70 4.77
CA PRO A 603 1.61 -22.84 5.85
C PRO A 603 2.55 -24.06 5.70
N PHE A 604 3.90 -23.91 5.62
CA PHE A 604 4.84 -25.02 5.94
C PHE A 604 6.19 -24.71 6.67
N MET A 605 6.48 -25.46 7.77
CA MET A 605 7.70 -25.73 8.63
C MET A 605 8.62 -24.60 9.25
N VAL A 606 9.46 -24.71 10.34
CA VAL A 606 9.88 -25.73 11.37
C VAL A 606 10.75 -25.15 12.54
N LEU A 607 10.81 -25.87 13.70
CA LEU A 607 11.79 -26.03 14.87
C LEU A 607 12.70 -24.90 15.41
N ILE A 608 13.27 -24.94 16.63
CA ILE A 608 13.01 -25.57 17.95
C ILE A 608 13.93 -24.81 18.94
N ILE A 609 13.38 -24.54 20.13
CA ILE A 609 14.04 -24.38 21.44
C ILE A 609 15.34 -23.54 21.46
N ALA A 610 15.19 -22.27 21.82
CA ALA A 610 16.26 -21.48 22.42
C ALA A 610 15.74 -20.42 23.44
N ILE A 611 15.42 -20.91 24.66
CA ILE A 611 15.62 -20.24 25.97
C ILE A 611 14.58 -19.15 26.38
N LEU A 612 13.30 -19.52 26.50
CA LEU A 612 12.52 -19.90 27.70
C LEU A 612 11.69 -18.84 28.47
N ASN A 613 11.79 -17.54 28.16
CA ASN A 613 10.61 -16.67 28.33
C ASN A 613 10.57 -15.59 27.23
N ASP A 614 11.56 -14.69 27.19
CA ASP A 614 11.62 -13.62 26.18
C ASP A 614 12.04 -14.16 24.79
N GLY A 615 12.98 -15.11 24.73
CA GLY A 615 13.32 -15.82 23.49
C GLY A 615 12.21 -16.73 22.97
N THR A 616 11.33 -17.24 23.85
CA THR A 616 10.16 -18.05 23.45
C THR A 616 9.01 -17.19 22.95
N ILE A 617 8.85 -15.94 23.41
CA ILE A 617 7.83 -15.04 22.86
C ILE A 617 8.10 -14.81 21.36
N MET A 618 9.35 -14.86 20.88
CA MET A 618 9.65 -14.82 19.43
C MET A 618 9.14 -16.02 18.63
N THR A 619 8.86 -17.15 19.28
CA THR A 619 8.20 -18.28 18.60
C THR A 619 6.76 -17.95 18.22
N ILE A 620 6.11 -17.00 18.93
CA ILE A 620 4.77 -16.49 18.59
C ILE A 620 4.78 -15.87 17.19
N SER A 621 5.84 -15.11 16.85
CA SER A 621 5.99 -14.50 15.53
C SER A 621 6.10 -15.50 14.38
N LYS A 622 6.45 -16.75 14.68
CA LYS A 622 6.60 -17.85 13.70
C LYS A 622 5.48 -18.90 13.83
N ASP A 623 4.51 -18.66 14.70
CA ASP A 623 3.42 -19.60 14.97
C ASP A 623 2.50 -19.76 13.75
N ARG A 624 1.76 -20.87 13.72
CA ARG A 624 0.88 -21.29 12.62
C ARG A 624 -0.53 -21.47 13.14
N VAL A 625 -1.09 -20.37 13.63
CA VAL A 625 -2.49 -20.31 13.99
C VAL A 625 -3.37 -20.37 12.74
N LYS A 626 -4.53 -21.02 12.86
CA LYS A 626 -5.55 -20.97 11.80
C LYS A 626 -6.12 -19.55 11.76
N PRO A 627 -6.26 -18.93 10.57
CA PRO A 627 -6.86 -17.61 10.47
C PRO A 627 -8.31 -17.64 10.95
N SER A 628 -8.77 -16.53 11.51
CA SER A 628 -10.18 -16.35 11.85
C SER A 628 -11.04 -16.44 10.58
N PRO A 629 -12.19 -17.14 10.60
CA PRO A 629 -13.10 -17.19 9.47
C PRO A 629 -13.94 -15.91 9.31
N MET A 630 -13.84 -14.96 10.24
CA MET A 630 -14.52 -13.67 10.19
C MET A 630 -13.50 -12.55 10.41
N PRO A 631 -13.72 -11.34 9.84
CA PRO A 631 -12.85 -10.20 10.06
C PRO A 631 -12.77 -9.82 11.55
N ASP A 632 -11.57 -9.47 12.03
CA ASP A 632 -11.33 -9.08 13.42
C ASP A 632 -10.56 -7.77 13.49
N SER A 633 -11.19 -6.75 14.09
CA SER A 633 -10.64 -5.41 14.26
C SER A 633 -9.97 -5.21 15.64
N TRP A 634 -9.13 -6.16 16.06
CA TRP A 634 -8.35 -6.11 17.31
C TRP A 634 -9.12 -5.56 18.52
N LYS A 635 -10.07 -6.36 19.00
CA LYS A 635 -10.91 -5.98 20.15
C LYS A 635 -10.13 -6.07 21.46
N LEU A 636 -9.35 -5.03 21.79
CA LEU A 636 -8.48 -4.98 22.97
C LEU A 636 -9.19 -5.33 24.29
N LYS A 637 -10.46 -4.94 24.44
CA LYS A 637 -11.26 -5.27 25.63
C LYS A 637 -11.46 -6.77 25.79
N GLU A 638 -11.70 -7.50 24.70
CA GLU A 638 -11.90 -8.95 24.72
C GLU A 638 -10.56 -9.66 25.00
N ILE A 639 -9.47 -9.17 24.41
CA ILE A 639 -8.11 -9.68 24.65
C ILE A 639 -7.72 -9.49 26.12
N PHE A 640 -7.91 -8.28 26.67
CA PHE A 640 -7.62 -7.99 28.08
C PHE A 640 -8.51 -8.79 29.03
N ALA A 641 -9.80 -8.92 28.75
CA ALA A 641 -10.70 -9.74 29.58
C ALA A 641 -10.24 -11.20 29.60
N THR A 642 -9.91 -11.77 28.44
CA THR A 642 -9.41 -13.15 28.32
C THR A 642 -8.09 -13.31 29.06
N GLY A 643 -7.15 -12.37 28.89
CA GLY A 643 -5.86 -12.35 29.58
C GLY A 643 -6.00 -12.28 31.10
N VAL A 644 -6.88 -11.41 31.61
CA VAL A 644 -7.15 -11.27 33.05
C VAL A 644 -7.76 -12.55 33.62
N VAL A 645 -8.69 -13.19 32.93
CA VAL A 645 -9.32 -14.45 33.39
C VAL A 645 -8.27 -15.57 33.45
N LEU A 646 -7.48 -15.77 32.39
CA LEU A 646 -6.42 -16.77 32.36
C LEU A 646 -5.34 -16.49 33.42
N GLY A 647 -4.92 -15.22 33.56
CA GLY A 647 -3.95 -14.80 34.56
C GLY A 647 -4.45 -15.04 35.99
N THR A 648 -5.71 -14.71 36.26
CA THR A 648 -6.34 -14.95 37.58
C THR A 648 -6.43 -16.43 37.88
N TYR A 649 -6.81 -17.26 36.90
CA TYR A 649 -6.84 -18.71 37.05
C TYR A 649 -5.44 -19.30 37.37
N LEU A 650 -4.41 -18.85 36.64
CA LEU A 650 -3.01 -19.26 36.89
C LEU A 650 -2.52 -18.80 38.27
N ALA A 651 -2.90 -17.60 38.70
CA ALA A 651 -2.58 -17.10 40.04
C ALA A 651 -3.27 -17.94 41.13
N CYS A 652 -4.57 -18.19 41.02
CA CYS A 652 -5.32 -19.03 41.96
C CYS A 652 -4.77 -20.44 42.05
N THR A 653 -4.46 -21.08 40.92
CA THR A 653 -3.87 -22.43 40.90
C THR A 653 -2.47 -22.45 41.53
N THR A 654 -1.66 -21.41 41.32
CA THR A 654 -0.35 -21.26 41.98
C THR A 654 -0.49 -21.12 43.49
N VAL A 655 -1.47 -20.33 43.96
CA VAL A 655 -1.77 -20.18 45.40
C VAL A 655 -2.21 -21.51 46.01
N VAL A 656 -3.12 -22.23 45.35
CA VAL A 656 -3.58 -23.55 45.80
C VAL A 656 -2.42 -24.55 45.82
N PHE A 657 -1.56 -24.54 44.80
CA PHE A 657 -0.37 -25.40 44.75
C PHE A 657 0.58 -25.11 45.90
N PHE A 658 0.86 -23.83 46.18
CA PHE A 658 1.71 -23.42 47.29
C PHE A 658 1.12 -23.83 48.64
N TRP A 659 -0.20 -23.65 48.82
CA TRP A 659 -0.90 -24.08 50.03
C TRP A 659 -0.84 -25.59 50.25
N LEU A 660 -1.10 -26.39 49.20
CA LEU A 660 -0.98 -27.85 49.24
C LEU A 660 0.45 -28.32 49.54
N ALA A 661 1.46 -27.63 49.02
CA ALA A 661 2.86 -27.98 49.24
C ALA A 661 3.37 -27.61 50.64
N ASN A 662 2.84 -26.53 51.24
CA ASN A 662 3.37 -25.98 52.49
C ASN A 662 2.58 -26.39 53.74
N GLU A 663 1.25 -26.38 53.69
CA GLU A 663 0.41 -26.67 54.87
C GLU A 663 -0.21 -28.07 54.88
N SER A 664 -0.26 -28.76 53.74
CA SER A 664 -0.86 -30.10 53.65
C SER A 664 0.19 -31.21 53.62
N ASP A 665 -0.10 -32.34 54.27
CA ASP A 665 0.75 -33.54 54.25
C ASP A 665 0.71 -34.31 52.91
N PHE A 666 0.07 -33.76 51.87
CA PHE A 666 -0.16 -34.43 50.59
C PHE A 666 1.13 -34.94 49.92
N PHE A 667 2.25 -34.23 50.08
CA PHE A 667 3.56 -34.60 49.52
C PHE A 667 4.52 -35.29 50.52
N SER A 668 4.11 -35.50 51.77
CA SER A 668 4.97 -36.00 52.87
C SER A 668 5.55 -37.41 52.64
N GLY A 669 4.94 -38.21 51.76
CA GLY A 669 5.40 -39.56 51.39
C GLY A 669 6.48 -39.63 50.30
N ARG A 670 6.85 -38.51 49.65
CA ARG A 670 7.88 -38.47 48.58
C ARG A 670 9.01 -37.52 48.96
N LYS A 671 9.76 -37.87 50.01
CA LYS A 671 10.79 -37.03 50.66
C LYS A 671 11.98 -36.58 49.79
N ASN A 672 12.05 -36.92 48.50
CA ASN A 672 13.18 -36.57 47.62
C ASN A 672 12.85 -35.61 46.47
N LEU A 673 11.61 -35.12 46.31
CA LEU A 673 11.25 -34.33 45.13
C LEU A 673 11.30 -32.79 45.30
N PHE A 674 11.28 -32.27 46.52
CA PHE A 674 11.25 -30.82 46.76
C PHE A 674 12.33 -30.38 47.74
N THR A 675 13.60 -30.60 47.38
CA THR A 675 14.72 -29.81 47.92
C THR A 675 15.01 -28.65 46.97
N PHE A 676 13.98 -27.91 46.54
CA PHE A 676 14.18 -26.59 45.94
C PHE A 676 14.31 -25.59 47.08
N SER A 677 15.56 -25.30 47.43
CA SER A 677 15.99 -24.34 48.44
C SER A 677 15.64 -22.90 48.04
N LEU A 678 14.34 -22.57 48.02
CA LEU A 678 13.85 -21.20 47.79
C LEU A 678 13.77 -20.37 49.09
N ILE A 679 14.22 -20.90 50.22
CA ILE A 679 14.41 -20.13 51.46
C ILE A 679 15.73 -20.56 52.14
N PRO A 680 16.90 -20.03 51.72
CA PRO A 680 18.09 -20.12 52.56
C PRO A 680 18.09 -18.89 53.48
N TYR A 681 17.56 -18.98 54.71
CA TYR A 681 18.23 -18.42 55.91
C TYR A 681 17.44 -18.45 57.24
N TYR A 682 16.11 -18.63 57.26
CA TYR A 682 15.37 -18.20 58.45
C TYR A 682 15.23 -19.21 59.61
N GLU A 683 15.57 -20.50 59.45
CA GLU A 683 15.31 -21.52 60.48
C GLU A 683 16.52 -22.07 61.24
N ARG A 684 17.74 -21.53 61.06
CA ARG A 684 18.93 -22.10 61.72
C ARG A 684 19.35 -21.42 63.03
N LYS A 685 18.47 -20.66 63.71
CA LYS A 685 18.80 -19.96 64.97
C LYS A 685 18.09 -20.43 66.25
N ASN A 686 17.19 -21.43 66.20
CA ASN A 686 16.47 -21.88 67.39
C ASN A 686 16.68 -23.36 67.80
N LYS A 687 17.71 -24.02 67.28
CA LYS A 687 18.18 -25.30 67.81
C LYS A 687 19.71 -25.34 67.76
N TYR A 688 20.33 -24.92 68.86
CA TYR A 688 21.39 -25.58 69.63
C TYR A 688 21.98 -24.57 70.61
#